data_AF-A0A219AQ55-F1
#
_entry.id   AF-A0A219AQ55-F1
#
_cell.length_a   1.000
_cell.length_b   1.000
_cell.length_c   1.000
_cell.angle_alpha   90.00
_cell.angle_beta   90.00
_cell.angle_gamma   90.00
#
_symmetry.space_group_name_H-M   'P 1'
#
loop_
_entity.id
_entity.type
_entity.pdbx_description
1 polymer ?
#
loop_
_entity_poly.entity_id
_entity_poly.type
_entity_poly.pdbx_seq_one_letter_code
_entity_poly.pdbx_strand_id
1 'polypeptide(L)'
;MPLIIPLVSDRLASHRSFIFSGASSLTFLQAIFAQETDGSRAFLDAQQKVDDGVFRTFFDVNCRCSSETPYDEPENSHTLRERVQYLQRYLPPISTTFGPRGSYDPSASFPQWQSFLSDPPAEPLSFTKTQNNLPESVISVERRWDIDSVWFGAKSLQAIRPPNDFRLSFLPPFGRNISTDQVIQPHGLNLANTRHILLGAFNACSVRFEVFLYFPGTVRSPRSKTRSSKNGLSLERQKDLYDRIIIPAAYETISDPVRQEIPRSYDIAYAKSRAFQEKPGTGRWLPDDESRAFQLRYTLPAQDLPLFWKSVVEKANAVEVATQRGENITYFRNPQLLFQAHDLKNTIAKSNLNDTLTLFQDIVLAALDPDHLDLHSCWLDVGARDYVSTSSPSTFARSESYTLLWKSHCLAGLEQQLSSLATESPIASSHFSSFLLRDVGTYVSKAKSLRGVNPGHPDAHQPCIIRAKAYNCNKETFSVMHRDYRLFGSGFLPLLAFDEAMIRDLAVNNQNHQRASVPQLNRPALMKAWEANKRHLHAISDAIALNSHGVRREVTFRLDVILSMWANSYFDPAQEPHTGPLTQMIQLTAQAANHAPFWVVPTADMNALILTQAARFVAPLDYCFDAASAAGASSEAAQSTDSSVRRIFSFYTAQLLSRLLALCLTSEQQLKYDNWIWLTCWKIRNNSSSHRKSMLERKGLGLGKVITASGMLWIPQSHIDWRSGYLSLETLVELYIPRSPIQARVSSQANVQSLTASKVSIEYYLHVWLRDSRTAFEHGQREKAEKLAHRAANLAAQEIARAYHQHLLLKLEAYWSRVADMRGNRRRQPLRRIQQGLEESSNHLGRIVDAQTIWEVYLEAWAVFAQVGPIVDVYQMPRGVPCWLTTRKYVPPNDGWSNFVFQHLFNRPSRPRWHELHFLQLYRSFKKIWISIDGLNNPFDDKFRRLIGNYILVTFNNSLTKEVGTNHTPGSWYDGKPPFFQIQFWAPYFSPPPIDPQLGMQIIPGPIVATARDFHQRASACFQLWPRIMSPQRLHESSHTEKTNFCKKALQNIIALVGPHWSCETDDLPNTLLWGISCQSHRQGPYEDHFRLPLPASYVKGDYRETKICRPTIILPTRNNVIALAEAVESVSGLGVGVLKLLPWIREALGNGGQQYTILSHLDEKQKVVEPNAHSASLLRRFLSQKNPPQRLISEDNGRENNSEDIEPEDGLSSIDWSDDDSDLALEVI
;
A
#
# COMPACT_ATOMS: atom_id res chain seq x y z
N MET A 1 -73.08 -24.12 0.36
CA MET A 1 -73.33 -22.66 0.34
C MET A 1 -72.05 -21.93 0.71
N PRO A 2 -71.51 -21.08 -0.17
CA PRO A 2 -70.26 -20.33 0.04
C PRO A 2 -70.53 -18.88 0.49
N LEU A 3 -69.49 -18.17 0.95
CA LEU A 3 -69.27 -16.75 0.64
C LEU A 3 -67.82 -16.32 0.98
N ILE A 4 -67.10 -15.91 -0.06
CA ILE A 4 -65.77 -15.26 -0.09
C ILE A 4 -65.86 -14.11 -1.13
N ILE A 5 -65.04 -13.06 -0.95
CA ILE A 5 -64.56 -11.98 -1.87
C ILE A 5 -65.51 -10.76 -2.11
N PRO A 6 -65.08 -9.61 -2.71
CA PRO A 6 -64.05 -8.57 -2.42
C PRO A 6 -64.64 -7.14 -2.27
N LEU A 7 -63.81 -6.12 -1.98
CA LEU A 7 -64.07 -4.72 -2.39
C LEU A 7 -62.94 -4.21 -3.33
N VAL A 8 -63.35 -3.91 -4.56
CA VAL A 8 -62.66 -3.20 -5.66
C VAL A 8 -63.52 -1.97 -6.00
N SER A 9 -62.91 -0.98 -6.67
CA SER A 9 -63.48 0.26 -7.26
C SER A 9 -63.33 1.47 -6.32
N ASP A 10 -62.62 2.55 -6.63
CA ASP A 10 -62.46 3.27 -7.89
C ASP A 10 -61.06 3.88 -8.04
N ARG A 11 -60.45 3.74 -9.23
CA ARG A 11 -59.53 4.71 -9.86
C ARG A 11 -59.13 4.22 -11.26
N LEU A 12 -60.08 4.31 -12.17
CA LEU A 12 -59.85 4.34 -13.62
C LEU A 12 -60.59 5.57 -14.16
N ALA A 13 -59.86 6.60 -14.55
CA ALA A 13 -60.16 7.55 -15.63
C ALA A 13 -59.37 8.87 -15.45
N SER A 14 -58.14 8.89 -15.97
CA SER A 14 -57.64 10.08 -16.68
C SER A 14 -56.52 9.66 -17.63
N HIS A 15 -56.90 8.94 -18.69
CA HIS A 15 -56.15 8.95 -19.94
C HIS A 15 -56.14 10.40 -20.46
N ARG A 16 -55.11 11.16 -20.14
CA ARG A 16 -54.64 12.24 -21.02
C ARG A 16 -53.52 11.65 -21.86
N SER A 17 -53.88 11.29 -23.08
CA SER A 17 -52.97 11.09 -24.19
C SER A 17 -51.98 12.27 -24.26
N PHE A 18 -50.74 12.05 -23.84
CA PHE A 18 -49.63 12.94 -24.17
C PHE A 18 -49.32 12.75 -25.67
N ILE A 19 -49.97 13.57 -26.49
CA ILE A 19 -49.58 13.77 -27.88
C ILE A 19 -48.44 14.79 -27.84
N PHE A 20 -47.19 14.30 -27.78
CA PHE A 20 -45.97 15.10 -27.97
C PHE A 20 -44.84 14.29 -28.65
N SER A 21 -45.15 13.24 -29.40
CA SER A 21 -44.14 12.29 -29.90
C SER A 21 -43.40 12.71 -31.18
N GLY A 22 -43.76 13.83 -31.82
CA GLY A 22 -43.11 14.27 -33.07
C GLY A 22 -42.22 15.53 -32.98
N ALA A 23 -42.33 16.32 -31.91
CA ALA A 23 -41.75 17.66 -31.87
C ALA A 23 -40.32 17.71 -31.28
N SER A 24 -39.98 16.83 -30.34
CA SER A 24 -38.70 16.92 -29.62
C SER A 24 -37.48 16.54 -30.48
N SER A 25 -37.53 15.48 -31.29
CA SER A 25 -36.42 15.11 -32.18
C SER A 25 -36.11 16.20 -33.21
N LEU A 26 -37.15 16.79 -33.82
CA LEU A 26 -36.99 17.89 -34.78
C LEU A 26 -36.33 19.13 -34.15
N THR A 27 -36.71 19.48 -32.91
CA THR A 27 -36.07 20.61 -32.21
C THR A 27 -34.60 20.35 -31.89
N PHE A 28 -34.22 19.12 -31.55
CA PHE A 28 -32.82 18.76 -31.35
C PHE A 28 -32.02 18.85 -32.66
N LEU A 29 -32.56 18.39 -33.79
CA LEU A 29 -31.91 18.51 -35.09
C LEU A 29 -31.72 19.98 -35.51
N GLN A 30 -32.74 20.82 -35.31
CA GLN A 30 -32.63 22.25 -35.56
C GLN A 30 -31.52 22.89 -34.72
N ALA A 31 -31.43 22.52 -33.42
CA ALA A 31 -30.37 22.99 -32.55
C ALA A 31 -28.98 22.48 -32.95
N ILE A 32 -28.86 21.26 -33.49
CA ILE A 32 -27.59 20.75 -34.07
C ILE A 32 -27.18 21.67 -35.23
N PHE A 33 -28.05 21.85 -36.22
CA PHE A 33 -27.75 22.66 -37.39
C PHE A 33 -27.49 24.14 -37.06
N ALA A 34 -28.12 24.68 -36.02
CA ALA A 34 -27.87 26.03 -35.54
C ALA A 34 -26.50 26.17 -34.82
N GLN A 35 -25.95 25.08 -34.29
CA GLN A 35 -24.66 25.05 -33.60
C GLN A 35 -23.49 24.67 -34.53
N GLU A 36 -23.77 24.16 -35.73
CA GLU A 36 -22.74 23.79 -36.72
C GLU A 36 -21.97 25.01 -37.27
N THR A 37 -20.66 24.85 -37.44
CA THR A 37 -19.77 25.77 -38.18
C THR A 37 -19.34 25.15 -39.52
N ASP A 38 -18.74 25.93 -40.43
CA ASP A 38 -18.41 25.54 -41.83
C ASP A 38 -17.43 24.34 -42.02
N GLY A 39 -17.06 23.60 -40.96
CA GLY A 39 -16.35 22.32 -41.03
C GLY A 39 -17.06 21.15 -40.32
N SER A 40 -18.17 21.41 -39.61
CA SER A 40 -18.85 20.45 -38.74
C SER A 40 -19.65 19.40 -39.52
N ARG A 41 -20.27 19.80 -40.65
CA ARG A 41 -21.07 18.89 -41.48
C ARG A 41 -20.23 17.80 -42.16
N ALA A 42 -19.04 18.16 -42.66
CA ALA A 42 -18.11 17.19 -43.24
C ALA A 42 -17.62 16.18 -42.18
N PHE A 43 -17.44 16.63 -40.94
CA PHE A 43 -17.15 15.73 -39.81
C PHE A 43 -18.33 14.80 -39.50
N LEU A 44 -19.56 15.32 -39.40
CA LEU A 44 -20.74 14.48 -39.16
C LEU A 44 -20.86 13.38 -40.21
N ASP A 45 -20.76 13.71 -41.50
CA ASP A 45 -20.83 12.73 -42.59
C ASP A 45 -19.69 11.68 -42.50
N ALA A 46 -18.48 12.11 -42.11
CA ALA A 46 -17.35 11.20 -41.95
C ALA A 46 -17.49 10.29 -40.72
N GLN A 47 -17.95 10.82 -39.58
CA GLN A 47 -18.19 10.06 -38.36
C GLN A 47 -19.37 9.09 -38.52
N GLN A 48 -20.44 9.49 -39.24
CA GLN A 48 -21.55 8.58 -39.57
C GLN A 48 -21.09 7.35 -40.34
N LYS A 49 -20.11 7.47 -41.24
CA LYS A 49 -19.52 6.32 -41.96
C LYS A 49 -18.76 5.38 -41.01
N VAL A 50 -18.03 5.93 -40.04
CA VAL A 50 -17.35 5.12 -39.01
C VAL A 50 -18.38 4.41 -38.14
N ASP A 51 -19.41 5.13 -37.68
CA ASP A 51 -20.47 4.59 -36.82
C ASP A 51 -21.31 3.54 -37.55
N ASP A 52 -21.64 3.73 -38.84
CA ASP A 52 -22.26 2.70 -39.70
C ASP A 52 -21.39 1.44 -39.76
N GLY A 53 -20.08 1.60 -40.00
CA GLY A 53 -19.11 0.50 -39.95
C GLY A 53 -19.12 -0.23 -38.60
N VAL A 54 -19.23 0.51 -37.49
CA VAL A 54 -19.34 -0.07 -36.13
C VAL A 54 -20.66 -0.82 -35.96
N PHE A 55 -21.80 -0.26 -36.36
CA PHE A 55 -23.10 -0.95 -36.28
C PHE A 55 -23.12 -2.24 -37.10
N ARG A 56 -22.51 -2.24 -38.30
CA ARG A 56 -22.46 -3.41 -39.18
C ARG A 56 -21.38 -4.44 -38.84
N THR A 57 -20.39 -4.08 -38.03
CA THR A 57 -19.25 -4.95 -37.68
C THR A 57 -19.28 -5.37 -36.21
N PHE A 58 -19.34 -4.40 -35.31
CA PHE A 58 -19.31 -4.65 -33.88
C PHE A 58 -20.58 -5.32 -33.38
N PHE A 59 -21.74 -4.86 -33.82
CA PHE A 59 -23.02 -5.42 -33.42
C PHE A 59 -23.45 -6.61 -34.29
N ASP A 60 -22.67 -7.04 -35.28
CA ASP A 60 -22.97 -8.22 -36.09
C ASP A 60 -22.95 -9.49 -35.23
N VAL A 61 -24.01 -10.31 -35.35
CA VAL A 61 -24.10 -11.57 -34.62
C VAL A 61 -23.18 -12.64 -35.22
N ASN A 62 -22.78 -12.51 -36.48
CA ASN A 62 -21.85 -13.43 -37.13
C ASN A 62 -20.42 -12.87 -37.04
N CYS A 63 -19.45 -13.70 -36.67
CA CYS A 63 -18.03 -13.34 -36.75
C CYS A 63 -17.54 -13.50 -38.19
N ARG A 64 -16.81 -12.50 -38.70
CA ARG A 64 -16.10 -12.56 -39.99
C ARG A 64 -14.62 -12.92 -39.84
N CYS A 65 -14.26 -13.54 -38.73
CA CYS A 65 -12.91 -14.06 -38.51
C CYS A 65 -12.69 -15.26 -39.45
N SER A 66 -11.50 -15.36 -40.06
CA SER A 66 -11.10 -16.53 -40.83
C SER A 66 -11.24 -17.77 -39.94
N SER A 67 -12.10 -18.70 -40.33
CA SER A 67 -12.65 -19.76 -39.48
C SER A 67 -11.67 -20.89 -39.13
N GLU A 68 -10.38 -20.59 -38.97
CA GLU A 68 -9.44 -21.58 -38.45
C GLU A 68 -9.66 -21.65 -36.94
N THR A 69 -10.11 -22.81 -36.46
CA THR A 69 -9.98 -23.16 -35.04
C THR A 69 -8.54 -22.85 -34.65
N PRO A 70 -8.27 -21.87 -33.76
CA PRO A 70 -6.92 -21.37 -33.54
C PRO A 70 -6.00 -22.42 -32.88
N TYR A 71 -6.57 -23.54 -32.43
CA TYR A 71 -5.88 -24.63 -31.78
C TYR A 71 -6.36 -25.94 -32.38
N ASP A 72 -5.42 -26.77 -32.83
CA ASP A 72 -5.68 -28.18 -33.15
C ASP A 72 -6.03 -28.89 -31.84
N GLU A 73 -7.33 -29.00 -31.55
CA GLU A 73 -7.78 -29.75 -30.38
C GLU A 73 -7.60 -31.25 -30.62
N PRO A 74 -6.95 -31.99 -29.71
CA PRO A 74 -6.80 -33.43 -29.85
C PRO A 74 -8.17 -34.12 -29.84
N GLU A 75 -8.27 -35.25 -30.56
CA GLU A 75 -9.49 -36.06 -30.64
C GLU A 75 -10.06 -36.40 -29.25
N ASN A 76 -9.16 -36.63 -28.27
CA ASN A 76 -9.51 -36.85 -26.87
C ASN A 76 -9.39 -35.55 -26.07
N SER A 77 -10.52 -34.91 -25.79
CA SER A 77 -10.64 -33.72 -24.93
C SER A 77 -11.73 -33.90 -23.87
N HIS A 78 -11.72 -33.08 -22.81
CA HIS A 78 -12.76 -33.05 -21.78
C HIS A 78 -13.76 -31.92 -22.01
N THR A 79 -15.05 -32.22 -21.86
CA THR A 79 -16.11 -31.22 -21.66
C THR A 79 -15.96 -30.52 -20.30
N LEU A 80 -16.69 -29.41 -20.10
CA LEU A 80 -16.75 -28.74 -18.78
C LEU A 80 -17.20 -29.71 -17.68
N ARG A 81 -18.22 -30.52 -17.95
CA ARG A 81 -18.77 -31.51 -17.01
C ARG A 81 -17.77 -32.61 -16.68
N GLU A 82 -17.14 -33.22 -17.69
CA GLU A 82 -16.11 -34.25 -17.49
C GLU A 82 -14.93 -33.70 -16.68
N ARG A 83 -14.52 -32.45 -16.95
CA ARG A 83 -13.46 -31.78 -16.18
C ARG A 83 -13.82 -31.59 -14.72
N VAL A 84 -15.03 -31.12 -14.45
CA VAL A 84 -15.56 -30.95 -13.09
C VAL A 84 -15.57 -32.28 -12.36
N GLN A 85 -16.10 -33.33 -12.98
CA GLN A 85 -16.15 -34.68 -12.41
C GLN A 85 -14.75 -35.23 -12.13
N TYR A 86 -13.77 -34.99 -13.01
CA TYR A 86 -12.38 -35.39 -12.78
C TYR A 86 -11.80 -34.69 -11.54
N LEU A 87 -11.91 -33.36 -11.46
CA LEU A 87 -11.35 -32.57 -10.35
C LEU A 87 -12.01 -32.89 -9.01
N GLN A 88 -13.33 -33.09 -9.00
CA GLN A 88 -14.08 -33.38 -7.78
C GLN A 88 -13.76 -34.76 -7.15
N ARG A 89 -13.10 -35.68 -7.88
CA ARG A 89 -12.58 -36.94 -7.30
C ARG A 89 -11.46 -36.73 -6.30
N TYR A 90 -10.73 -35.62 -6.43
CA TYR A 90 -9.54 -35.30 -5.64
C TYR A 90 -9.76 -34.11 -4.68
N LEU A 91 -10.94 -33.49 -4.74
CA LEU A 91 -11.28 -32.35 -3.90
C LEU A 91 -12.20 -32.80 -2.75
N PRO A 92 -12.11 -32.15 -1.58
CA PRO A 92 -13.18 -32.24 -0.59
C PRO A 92 -14.53 -31.80 -1.20
N PRO A 93 -15.67 -32.28 -0.66
CA PRO A 93 -16.97 -31.84 -1.14
C PRO A 93 -17.12 -30.32 -1.09
N ILE A 94 -17.58 -29.71 -2.20
CA ILE A 94 -17.66 -28.26 -2.36
C ILE A 94 -18.45 -27.58 -1.23
N SER A 95 -19.56 -28.18 -0.79
CA SER A 95 -20.37 -27.69 0.33
C SER A 95 -19.56 -27.61 1.64
N THR A 96 -18.65 -28.55 1.87
CA THR A 96 -17.76 -28.53 3.05
C THR A 96 -16.60 -27.56 2.88
N THR A 97 -16.04 -27.42 1.67
CA THR A 97 -14.94 -26.48 1.36
C THR A 97 -15.35 -25.02 1.55
N PHE A 98 -16.56 -24.65 1.14
CA PHE A 98 -17.10 -23.31 1.35
C PHE A 98 -17.88 -23.17 2.68
N GLY A 99 -18.01 -24.27 3.43
CA GLY A 99 -18.65 -24.30 4.73
C GLY A 99 -17.88 -23.51 5.80
N PRO A 100 -18.49 -23.31 6.97
CA PRO A 100 -17.84 -22.63 8.08
C PRO A 100 -16.53 -23.34 8.49
N ARG A 101 -15.56 -22.59 9.01
CA ARG A 101 -14.32 -23.17 9.56
C ARG A 101 -14.57 -24.38 10.45
N GLY A 102 -13.83 -25.46 10.20
CA GLY A 102 -13.97 -26.75 10.89
C GLY A 102 -14.96 -27.72 10.23
N SER A 103 -15.60 -27.35 9.12
CA SER A 103 -16.48 -28.25 8.35
C SER A 103 -15.75 -29.45 7.74
N TYR A 104 -14.45 -29.33 7.53
CA TYR A 104 -13.56 -30.41 7.10
C TYR A 104 -12.15 -30.14 7.64
N ASP A 105 -11.30 -31.16 7.62
CA ASP A 105 -9.87 -31.01 7.91
C ASP A 105 -9.09 -30.71 6.61
N PRO A 106 -8.52 -29.51 6.44
CA PRO A 106 -7.76 -29.18 5.24
C PRO A 106 -6.54 -30.09 5.05
N SER A 107 -5.93 -30.59 6.12
CA SER A 107 -4.75 -31.46 6.06
C SER A 107 -5.05 -32.85 5.50
N ALA A 108 -6.29 -33.34 5.66
CA ALA A 108 -6.72 -34.62 5.09
C ALA A 108 -6.69 -34.62 3.55
N SER A 109 -6.88 -33.46 2.92
CA SER A 109 -6.86 -33.30 1.46
C SER A 109 -5.44 -33.15 0.89
N PHE A 110 -4.45 -32.85 1.73
CA PHE A 110 -3.07 -32.56 1.32
C PHE A 110 -2.46 -33.59 0.35
N PRO A 111 -2.61 -34.92 0.55
CA PRO A 111 -2.04 -35.92 -0.35
C PRO A 111 -2.59 -35.85 -1.79
N GLN A 112 -3.76 -35.25 -2.00
CA GLN A 112 -4.45 -35.17 -3.29
C GLN A 112 -4.22 -33.85 -4.01
N TRP A 113 -3.55 -32.87 -3.39
CA TRP A 113 -3.37 -31.54 -3.96
C TRP A 113 -2.64 -31.54 -5.29
N GLN A 114 -1.63 -32.41 -5.43
CA GLN A 114 -0.89 -32.58 -6.67
C GLN A 114 -1.83 -32.89 -7.84
N SER A 115 -2.81 -33.76 -7.60
CA SER A 115 -3.78 -34.21 -8.61
C SER A 115 -4.69 -33.11 -9.15
N PHE A 116 -5.05 -32.10 -8.34
CA PHE A 116 -5.93 -31.01 -8.78
C PHE A 116 -5.22 -29.66 -9.01
N LEU A 117 -4.01 -29.45 -8.49
CA LEU A 117 -3.24 -28.22 -8.73
C LEU A 117 -2.26 -28.35 -9.90
N SER A 118 -1.67 -29.54 -10.10
CA SER A 118 -0.45 -29.68 -10.90
C SER A 118 -0.38 -30.88 -11.84
N ASP A 119 -1.26 -31.86 -11.72
CA ASP A 119 -1.35 -33.01 -12.64
C ASP A 119 -2.49 -32.80 -13.66
N PRO A 120 -2.29 -32.02 -14.74
CA PRO A 120 -3.29 -31.92 -15.78
C PRO A 120 -3.51 -33.31 -16.41
N PRO A 121 -4.77 -33.74 -16.61
CA PRO A 121 -5.04 -34.91 -17.44
C PRO A 121 -4.59 -34.64 -18.89
N ALA A 122 -4.34 -35.72 -19.63
CA ALA A 122 -3.83 -35.66 -21.00
C ALA A 122 -4.81 -34.96 -21.95
N GLU A 123 -6.10 -35.13 -21.70
CA GLU A 123 -7.19 -34.47 -22.41
C GLU A 123 -7.26 -32.99 -21.98
N PRO A 124 -7.15 -32.01 -22.90
CA PRO A 124 -7.36 -30.60 -22.57
C PRO A 124 -8.85 -30.28 -22.35
N LEU A 125 -9.15 -29.13 -21.74
CA LEU A 125 -10.52 -28.63 -21.64
C LEU A 125 -10.99 -28.09 -23.00
N SER A 126 -12.12 -28.57 -23.51
CA SER A 126 -12.69 -28.15 -24.80
C SER A 126 -14.10 -27.58 -24.66
N PHE A 127 -14.24 -26.31 -25.01
CA PHE A 127 -15.54 -25.66 -25.19
C PHE A 127 -16.27 -26.17 -26.43
N THR A 128 -15.53 -26.52 -27.49
CA THR A 128 -16.07 -27.12 -28.72
C THR A 128 -16.79 -28.44 -28.42
N LYS A 129 -16.12 -29.37 -27.70
CA LYS A 129 -16.72 -30.64 -27.29
C LYS A 129 -17.93 -30.43 -26.38
N THR A 130 -17.85 -29.48 -25.46
CA THR A 130 -18.98 -29.14 -24.57
C THR A 130 -20.21 -28.69 -25.37
N GLN A 131 -20.01 -27.79 -26.33
CA GLN A 131 -21.10 -27.27 -27.16
C GLN A 131 -21.66 -28.33 -28.12
N ASN A 132 -20.80 -29.17 -28.71
CA ASN A 132 -21.23 -30.26 -29.60
C ASN A 132 -22.03 -31.36 -28.89
N ASN A 133 -21.86 -31.50 -27.56
CA ASN A 133 -22.56 -32.50 -26.73
C ASN A 133 -23.88 -32.00 -26.15
N LEU A 134 -24.33 -30.79 -26.53
CA LEU A 134 -25.64 -30.29 -26.12
C LEU A 134 -26.77 -31.16 -26.71
N PRO A 135 -27.88 -31.36 -25.98
CA PRO A 135 -28.99 -32.18 -26.48
C PRO A 135 -29.71 -31.50 -27.65
N GLU A 136 -29.74 -30.17 -27.68
CA GLU A 136 -30.22 -29.39 -28.82
C GLU A 136 -29.12 -29.27 -29.89
N SER A 137 -29.48 -29.49 -31.15
CA SER A 137 -28.62 -29.17 -32.30
C SER A 137 -28.68 -27.70 -32.69
N VAL A 138 -29.72 -26.99 -32.25
CA VAL A 138 -30.01 -25.60 -32.60
C VAL A 138 -30.54 -24.83 -31.39
N ILE A 139 -29.97 -23.67 -31.10
CA ILE A 139 -30.43 -22.78 -30.02
C ILE A 139 -30.90 -21.44 -30.59
N SER A 140 -32.01 -20.93 -30.07
CA SER A 140 -32.54 -19.61 -30.43
C SER A 140 -31.87 -18.52 -29.57
N VAL A 141 -31.23 -17.56 -30.22
CA VAL A 141 -30.66 -16.37 -29.56
C VAL A 141 -31.47 -15.14 -29.97
N GLU A 142 -31.84 -14.35 -28.96
CA GLU A 142 -32.52 -13.07 -29.10
C GLU A 142 -31.60 -11.91 -28.71
N ARG A 143 -31.86 -10.74 -29.30
CA ARG A 143 -31.21 -9.48 -28.94
C ARG A 143 -32.17 -8.51 -28.26
N ARG A 144 -31.63 -7.78 -27.29
CA ARG A 144 -32.24 -6.56 -26.76
C ARG A 144 -31.25 -5.39 -26.90
N TRP A 145 -31.72 -4.30 -27.50
CA TRP A 145 -30.99 -3.04 -27.57
C TRP A 145 -31.32 -2.19 -26.35
N ASP A 146 -30.33 -1.41 -25.89
CA ASP A 146 -30.48 -0.56 -24.73
C ASP A 146 -29.55 0.66 -24.76
N ILE A 147 -29.85 1.64 -23.91
CA ILE A 147 -28.94 2.74 -23.57
C ILE A 147 -28.51 2.55 -22.13
N ASP A 148 -27.21 2.47 -21.85
CA ASP A 148 -26.70 2.22 -20.49
C ASP A 148 -26.45 3.51 -19.71
N SER A 149 -25.86 4.48 -20.39
CA SER A 149 -25.30 5.68 -19.78
C SER A 149 -25.41 6.85 -20.74
N VAL A 150 -25.61 8.06 -20.21
CA VAL A 150 -25.68 9.30 -20.99
C VAL A 150 -24.98 10.44 -20.26
N TRP A 151 -24.39 11.34 -21.05
CA TRP A 151 -23.71 12.54 -20.60
C TRP A 151 -24.15 13.72 -21.45
N PHE A 152 -24.64 14.79 -20.83
CA PHE A 152 -25.00 16.03 -21.52
C PHE A 152 -24.14 17.19 -21.01
N GLY A 153 -23.40 17.81 -21.92
CA GLY A 153 -22.74 19.09 -21.68
C GLY A 153 -23.78 20.21 -21.64
N ALA A 154 -24.34 20.49 -20.47
CA ALA A 154 -25.32 21.56 -20.34
C ALA A 154 -24.65 22.94 -20.28
N LYS A 155 -25.15 23.89 -21.05
CA LYS A 155 -24.75 25.31 -20.99
C LYS A 155 -25.40 26.03 -19.80
N SER A 156 -26.56 25.51 -19.36
CA SER A 156 -27.40 26.12 -18.32
C SER A 156 -28.30 25.09 -17.64
N LEU A 157 -28.71 25.37 -16.39
CA LEU A 157 -29.77 24.60 -15.72
C LEU A 157 -31.14 24.76 -16.41
N GLN A 158 -31.28 25.77 -17.28
CA GLN A 158 -32.45 25.96 -18.16
C GLN A 158 -32.66 24.79 -19.13
N ALA A 159 -31.63 23.96 -19.35
CA ALA A 159 -31.79 22.72 -20.09
C ALA A 159 -32.83 21.79 -19.46
N ILE A 160 -33.19 21.94 -18.18
CA ILE A 160 -34.21 21.13 -17.51
C ILE A 160 -35.60 21.74 -17.79
N ARG A 161 -36.45 21.05 -18.58
CA ARG A 161 -37.79 21.53 -18.89
C ARG A 161 -38.79 21.27 -17.74
N PRO A 162 -39.75 22.17 -17.50
CA PRO A 162 -40.91 21.87 -16.66
C PRO A 162 -41.64 20.61 -17.17
N PRO A 163 -42.19 19.76 -16.29
CA PRO A 163 -42.35 19.92 -14.84
C PRO A 163 -41.19 19.31 -14.02
N ASN A 164 -40.00 19.11 -14.59
CA ASN A 164 -38.90 18.42 -13.91
C ASN A 164 -38.17 19.38 -12.96
N ASP A 165 -38.42 19.25 -11.66
CA ASP A 165 -37.74 20.09 -10.65
C ASP A 165 -36.31 19.62 -10.36
N PHE A 166 -35.45 20.57 -10.02
CA PHE A 166 -34.05 20.30 -9.67
C PHE A 166 -33.87 20.20 -8.16
N ARG A 167 -33.25 19.13 -7.66
CA ARG A 167 -32.91 18.98 -6.25
C ARG A 167 -31.48 19.42 -5.99
N LEU A 168 -31.32 20.67 -5.55
CA LEU A 168 -30.05 21.24 -5.10
C LEU A 168 -29.54 20.46 -3.88
N SER A 169 -28.27 20.05 -3.91
CA SER A 169 -27.63 19.26 -2.87
C SER A 169 -26.51 20.04 -2.18
N PHE A 170 -26.42 19.90 -0.85
CA PHE A 170 -25.31 20.44 -0.06
C PHE A 170 -24.49 19.30 0.53
N LEU A 171 -23.17 19.49 0.59
CA LEU A 171 -22.20 18.57 1.20
C LEU A 171 -22.35 17.14 0.66
N PRO A 172 -22.20 16.93 -0.67
CA PRO A 172 -22.28 15.60 -1.24
C PRO A 172 -21.15 14.69 -0.71
N PRO A 173 -21.41 13.39 -0.51
CA PRO A 173 -20.37 12.45 -0.10
C PRO A 173 -19.22 12.40 -1.12
N PHE A 174 -17.96 12.38 -0.65
CA PHE A 174 -16.78 12.32 -1.51
C PHE A 174 -16.78 11.12 -2.47
N GLY A 175 -17.34 9.98 -2.05
CA GLY A 175 -17.47 8.77 -2.88
C GLY A 175 -18.37 8.94 -4.12
N ARG A 176 -19.08 10.08 -4.27
CA ARG A 176 -19.86 10.40 -5.48
C ARG A 176 -19.11 11.27 -6.48
N ASN A 177 -17.84 11.61 -6.23
CA ASN A 177 -17.01 12.32 -7.20
C ASN A 177 -16.61 11.41 -8.37
N ILE A 178 -16.45 12.00 -9.55
CA ILE A 178 -16.01 11.30 -10.75
C ILE A 178 -14.49 11.15 -10.70
N SER A 179 -14.03 9.96 -10.33
CA SER A 179 -12.61 9.63 -10.17
C SER A 179 -12.03 8.82 -11.33
N THR A 180 -12.84 8.41 -12.30
CA THR A 180 -12.41 7.57 -13.43
C THR A 180 -12.13 8.40 -14.67
N ASP A 181 -10.98 8.18 -15.28
CA ASP A 181 -10.62 8.82 -16.55
C ASP A 181 -11.53 8.29 -17.67
N GLN A 182 -12.41 9.18 -18.15
CA GLN A 182 -13.29 8.93 -19.28
C GLN A 182 -12.63 9.53 -20.53
N VAL A 183 -12.77 8.83 -21.66
CA VAL A 183 -12.25 9.33 -22.95
C VAL A 183 -13.04 10.58 -23.38
N ILE A 184 -14.36 10.58 -23.15
CA ILE A 184 -15.23 11.72 -23.43
C ILE A 184 -14.82 12.95 -22.60
N GLN A 185 -14.90 14.12 -23.24
CA GLN A 185 -14.59 15.41 -22.61
C GLN A 185 -15.70 16.42 -22.89
N PRO A 186 -16.88 16.30 -22.25
CA PRO A 186 -17.91 17.33 -22.31
C PRO A 186 -17.33 18.71 -21.99
N HIS A 187 -17.62 19.72 -22.81
CA HIS A 187 -17.05 21.08 -22.74
C HIS A 187 -15.51 21.13 -22.81
N GLY A 188 -14.86 20.09 -23.35
CA GLY A 188 -13.41 19.92 -23.35
C GLY A 188 -12.81 19.54 -21.98
N LEU A 189 -13.65 19.18 -21.01
CA LEU A 189 -13.21 18.90 -19.65
C LEU A 189 -12.70 17.47 -19.50
N ASN A 190 -11.50 17.30 -18.97
CA ASN A 190 -11.10 16.01 -18.42
C ASN A 190 -11.87 15.77 -17.10
N LEU A 191 -12.88 14.90 -17.16
CA LEU A 191 -13.82 14.67 -16.04
C LEU A 191 -13.13 14.21 -14.75
N ALA A 192 -12.04 13.44 -14.88
CA ALA A 192 -11.29 12.91 -13.74
C ALA A 192 -10.32 13.93 -13.13
N ASN A 193 -9.83 14.88 -13.93
CA ASN A 193 -8.74 15.80 -13.54
C ASN A 193 -9.20 17.23 -13.25
N THR A 194 -10.36 17.64 -13.76
CA THR A 194 -10.94 18.96 -13.47
C THR A 194 -11.68 18.94 -12.13
N ARG A 195 -11.47 19.99 -11.31
CA ARG A 195 -12.16 20.11 -10.02
C ARG A 195 -13.67 20.21 -10.22
N HIS A 196 -14.43 19.49 -9.40
CA HIS A 196 -15.89 19.46 -9.50
C HIS A 196 -16.57 19.16 -8.16
N ILE A 197 -17.89 19.34 -8.16
CA ILE A 197 -18.78 18.97 -7.07
C ILE A 197 -20.15 18.54 -7.61
N LEU A 198 -20.80 17.58 -6.96
CA LEU A 198 -22.21 17.25 -7.24
C LEU A 198 -23.10 18.41 -6.75
N LEU A 199 -23.63 19.18 -7.70
CA LEU A 199 -24.53 20.30 -7.41
C LEU A 199 -25.93 19.82 -7.03
N GLY A 200 -26.41 18.75 -7.65
CA GLY A 200 -27.75 18.23 -7.38
C GLY A 200 -28.18 17.11 -8.31
N ALA A 201 -29.49 16.90 -8.40
CA ALA A 201 -30.08 15.89 -9.26
C ALA A 201 -31.50 16.29 -9.70
N PHE A 202 -31.93 15.87 -10.88
CA PHE A 202 -33.32 15.95 -11.33
C PHE A 202 -33.78 14.59 -11.85
N ASN A 203 -35.09 14.41 -12.02
CA ASN A 203 -35.66 13.20 -12.62
C ASN A 203 -36.30 13.55 -13.96
N ALA A 204 -35.99 12.78 -14.99
CA ALA A 204 -36.68 12.77 -16.28
C ALA A 204 -37.51 11.47 -16.34
N CYS A 205 -38.81 11.58 -16.03
CA CYS A 205 -39.69 10.41 -15.80
C CYS A 205 -39.07 9.41 -14.80
N SER A 206 -38.66 8.22 -15.26
CA SER A 206 -38.04 7.16 -14.46
C SER A 206 -36.51 7.24 -14.37
N VAL A 207 -35.88 8.19 -15.06
CA VAL A 207 -34.42 8.34 -15.12
C VAL A 207 -33.96 9.45 -14.20
N ARG A 208 -33.04 9.15 -13.30
CA ARG A 208 -32.42 10.15 -12.42
C ARG A 208 -31.11 10.64 -13.01
N PHE A 209 -31.00 11.95 -13.17
CA PHE A 209 -29.78 12.64 -13.57
C PHE A 209 -29.05 13.22 -12.38
N GLU A 210 -27.75 12.97 -12.31
CA GLU A 210 -26.82 13.70 -11.44
C GLU A 210 -26.27 14.92 -12.20
N VAL A 211 -26.18 16.05 -11.50
CA VAL A 211 -25.71 17.31 -12.08
C VAL A 211 -24.43 17.73 -11.37
N PHE A 212 -23.33 17.71 -12.11
CA PHE A 212 -22.02 18.11 -11.63
C PHE A 212 -21.67 19.53 -12.09
N LEU A 213 -21.05 20.29 -11.19
CA LEU A 213 -20.52 21.62 -11.45
C LEU A 213 -18.99 21.53 -11.50
N TYR A 214 -18.42 21.87 -12.65
CA TYR A 214 -16.99 21.82 -12.94
C TYR A 214 -16.37 23.22 -12.95
N PHE A 215 -15.08 23.30 -12.58
CA PHE A 215 -14.32 24.56 -12.49
C PHE A 215 -13.08 24.51 -13.40
N PRO A 216 -13.17 24.93 -14.67
CA PRO A 216 -12.10 24.77 -15.66
C PRO A 216 -10.83 25.56 -15.33
N GLY A 217 -10.95 26.71 -14.63
CA GLY A 217 -9.81 27.52 -14.20
C GLY A 217 -8.86 26.83 -13.21
N THR A 218 -9.21 25.64 -12.73
CA THR A 218 -8.43 24.88 -11.75
C THR A 218 -7.49 23.84 -12.37
N VAL A 219 -7.53 23.65 -13.69
CA VAL A 219 -6.70 22.67 -14.40
C VAL A 219 -5.22 23.00 -14.21
N ARG A 220 -4.50 22.11 -13.51
CA ARG A 220 -3.05 22.20 -13.34
C ARG A 220 -2.37 21.78 -14.65
N SER A 221 -1.17 22.30 -14.90
CA SER A 221 -0.32 21.90 -16.03
C SER A 221 -0.37 20.38 -16.26
N PRO A 222 -0.41 19.88 -17.52
CA PRO A 222 -0.58 18.45 -17.86
C PRO A 222 0.47 17.50 -17.25
N ARG A 223 1.48 18.02 -16.53
CA ARG A 223 2.47 17.26 -15.76
C ARG A 223 2.11 17.06 -14.28
N SER A 224 0.99 17.60 -13.78
CA SER A 224 0.59 17.49 -12.37
C SER A 224 -0.09 16.14 -12.08
N LYS A 225 0.65 15.22 -11.46
CA LYS A 225 0.16 13.89 -11.06
C LYS A 225 -0.61 13.93 -9.72
N THR A 226 -1.70 14.70 -9.60
CA THR A 226 -2.63 14.53 -8.46
C THR A 226 -3.61 13.39 -8.72
N ARG A 227 -3.80 12.50 -7.73
CA ARG A 227 -4.76 11.37 -7.80
C ARG A 227 -6.17 11.86 -8.12
N SER A 228 -6.88 11.18 -9.02
CA SER A 228 -8.23 11.54 -9.50
C SER A 228 -9.28 11.58 -8.39
N SER A 229 -9.15 10.74 -7.35
CA SER A 229 -10.01 10.77 -6.15
C SER A 229 -9.89 12.05 -5.32
N LYS A 230 -8.82 12.84 -5.51
CA LYS A 230 -8.59 14.11 -4.81
C LYS A 230 -9.15 15.32 -5.54
N ASN A 231 -9.92 15.16 -6.61
CA ASN A 231 -10.41 16.28 -7.45
C ASN A 231 -11.79 16.82 -7.06
N GLY A 232 -12.38 16.32 -5.98
CA GLY A 232 -13.49 17.03 -5.30
C GLY A 232 -13.03 18.36 -4.69
N LEU A 233 -13.98 19.25 -4.37
CA LEU A 233 -13.69 20.46 -3.59
C LEU A 233 -13.38 20.13 -2.12
N SER A 234 -12.37 20.76 -1.54
CA SER A 234 -12.11 20.72 -0.09
C SER A 234 -13.25 21.39 0.69
N LEU A 235 -13.42 21.08 1.98
CA LEU A 235 -14.44 21.72 2.82
C LEU A 235 -14.31 23.25 2.83
N GLU A 236 -13.08 23.79 2.80
CA GLU A 236 -12.82 25.23 2.68
C GLU A 236 -13.38 25.79 1.38
N ARG A 237 -13.11 25.13 0.24
CA ARG A 237 -13.63 25.58 -1.07
C ARG A 237 -15.12 25.32 -1.22
N GLN A 238 -15.69 24.33 -0.55
CA GLN A 238 -17.13 24.15 -0.45
C GLN A 238 -17.79 25.30 0.33
N LYS A 239 -17.16 25.77 1.42
CA LYS A 239 -17.61 26.95 2.17
C LYS A 239 -17.61 28.19 1.29
N ASP A 240 -16.51 28.45 0.58
CA ASP A 240 -16.45 29.56 -0.38
C ASP A 240 -17.55 29.47 -1.44
N LEU A 241 -17.76 28.30 -2.03
CA LEU A 241 -18.79 28.07 -3.05
C LEU A 241 -20.20 28.30 -2.50
N TYR A 242 -20.53 27.74 -1.33
CA TYR A 242 -21.89 27.82 -0.80
C TYR A 242 -22.21 29.22 -0.25
N ASP A 243 -21.33 29.79 0.58
CA ASP A 243 -21.61 31.08 1.25
C ASP A 243 -21.53 32.28 0.30
N ARG A 244 -20.72 32.20 -0.76
CA ARG A 244 -20.46 33.35 -1.65
C ARG A 244 -21.15 33.24 -3.01
N ILE A 245 -21.54 32.05 -3.44
CA ILE A 245 -22.12 31.82 -4.78
C ILE A 245 -23.51 31.19 -4.67
N ILE A 246 -23.61 29.94 -4.22
CA ILE A 246 -24.84 29.14 -4.33
C ILE A 246 -25.97 29.66 -3.44
N ILE A 247 -25.73 29.88 -2.14
CA ILE A 247 -26.76 30.36 -1.21
C ILE A 247 -27.19 31.78 -1.56
N PRO A 248 -26.27 32.74 -1.80
CA PRO A 248 -26.67 34.07 -2.25
C PRO A 248 -27.48 34.06 -3.55
N ALA A 249 -27.09 33.26 -4.55
CA ALA A 249 -27.85 33.15 -5.79
C ALA A 249 -29.26 32.58 -5.55
N ALA A 250 -29.38 31.57 -4.68
CA ALA A 250 -30.68 31.00 -4.33
C ALA A 250 -31.57 32.04 -3.63
N TYR A 251 -31.02 32.80 -2.68
CA TYR A 251 -31.79 33.79 -1.94
C TYR A 251 -32.21 35.01 -2.78
N GLU A 252 -31.47 35.31 -3.84
CA GLU A 252 -31.77 36.39 -4.78
C GLU A 252 -32.85 36.01 -5.80
N THR A 253 -32.93 34.73 -6.20
CA THR A 253 -33.66 34.33 -7.42
C THR A 253 -34.79 33.34 -7.19
N ILE A 254 -34.78 32.56 -6.10
CA ILE A 254 -35.78 31.54 -5.81
C ILE A 254 -36.96 32.14 -5.05
N SER A 255 -38.17 31.71 -5.40
CA SER A 255 -39.42 32.11 -4.75
C SER A 255 -39.46 31.84 -3.24
N ASP A 256 -40.08 32.74 -2.47
CA ASP A 256 -40.10 32.76 -1.00
C ASP A 256 -40.47 31.41 -0.32
N PRO A 257 -41.51 30.68 -0.75
CA PRO A 257 -41.91 29.43 -0.10
C PRO A 257 -40.86 28.33 -0.18
N VAL A 258 -40.05 28.32 -1.23
CA VAL A 258 -38.95 27.37 -1.44
C VAL A 258 -37.68 27.89 -0.78
N ARG A 259 -37.40 29.19 -0.92
CA ARG A 259 -36.22 29.85 -0.37
C ARG A 259 -36.09 29.69 1.14
N GLN A 260 -37.20 29.71 1.88
CA GLN A 260 -37.20 29.55 3.35
C GLN A 260 -36.65 28.20 3.83
N GLU A 261 -36.69 27.16 3.00
CA GLU A 261 -36.18 25.82 3.36
C GLU A 261 -34.66 25.72 3.19
N ILE A 262 -34.08 26.53 2.31
CA ILE A 262 -32.66 26.50 1.96
C ILE A 262 -31.82 27.06 3.13
N PRO A 263 -30.71 26.39 3.53
CA PRO A 263 -29.80 26.89 4.57
C PRO A 263 -29.27 28.29 4.27
N ARG A 264 -29.09 29.09 5.32
CA ARG A 264 -28.56 30.47 5.20
C ARG A 264 -27.03 30.56 5.14
N SER A 265 -26.33 29.48 5.48
CA SER A 265 -24.88 29.40 5.39
C SER A 265 -24.40 27.95 5.31
N TYR A 266 -23.15 27.77 4.91
CA TYR A 266 -22.38 26.53 4.96
C TYR A 266 -22.41 25.94 6.36
N ASP A 267 -22.17 26.74 7.41
CA ASP A 267 -22.08 26.24 8.79
C ASP A 267 -23.43 25.65 9.26
N ILE A 268 -24.56 26.23 8.83
CA ILE A 268 -25.90 25.67 9.10
C ILE A 268 -26.11 24.36 8.33
N ALA A 269 -25.73 24.31 7.05
CA ALA A 269 -25.83 23.11 6.24
C ALA A 269 -24.96 21.98 6.83
N TYR A 270 -23.75 22.31 7.27
CA TYR A 270 -22.79 21.40 7.90
C TYR A 270 -23.34 20.83 9.21
N ALA A 271 -23.81 21.69 10.11
CA ALA A 271 -24.42 21.27 11.37
C ALA A 271 -25.65 20.36 11.14
N LYS A 272 -26.55 20.73 10.23
CA LYS A 272 -27.75 19.92 9.90
C LYS A 272 -27.39 18.55 9.31
N SER A 273 -26.39 18.49 8.43
CA SER A 273 -25.92 17.24 7.81
C SER A 273 -25.33 16.28 8.85
N ARG A 274 -24.63 16.81 9.87
CA ARG A 274 -23.94 16.04 10.92
C ARG A 274 -24.79 15.73 12.14
N ALA A 275 -25.84 16.49 12.44
CA ALA A 275 -26.75 16.23 13.54
C ALA A 275 -27.38 14.81 13.51
N PHE A 276 -27.47 14.19 12.33
CA PHE A 276 -27.91 12.79 12.20
C PHE A 276 -26.95 11.80 12.90
N GLN A 277 -25.66 12.12 12.99
CA GLN A 277 -24.62 11.30 13.64
C GLN A 277 -24.69 11.39 15.17
N GLU A 278 -25.32 12.45 15.70
CA GLU A 278 -25.45 12.73 17.13
C GLU A 278 -26.72 12.11 17.75
N LYS A 279 -27.47 11.30 16.99
CA LYS A 279 -28.72 10.68 17.45
C LYS A 279 -28.45 9.67 18.58
N PRO A 280 -29.14 9.76 19.75
CA PRO A 280 -28.98 8.79 20.83
C PRO A 280 -29.32 7.36 20.37
N GLY A 281 -28.43 6.40 20.62
CA GLY A 281 -28.58 4.98 20.22
C GLY A 281 -27.57 4.48 19.18
N THR A 282 -26.78 5.38 18.61
CA THR A 282 -25.74 5.06 17.62
C THR A 282 -24.32 5.18 18.22
N GLY A 283 -24.09 4.63 19.41
CA GLY A 283 -22.83 4.78 20.18
C GLY A 283 -21.57 4.10 19.60
N ARG A 284 -21.58 3.76 18.31
CA ARG A 284 -20.45 3.12 17.59
C ARG A 284 -19.69 4.07 16.66
N TRP A 285 -20.16 5.30 16.46
CA TRP A 285 -19.63 6.20 15.44
C TRP A 285 -18.76 7.30 16.04
N LEU A 286 -17.68 7.63 15.34
CA LEU A 286 -16.84 8.76 15.66
C LEU A 286 -17.45 10.04 15.04
N PRO A 287 -17.31 11.21 15.68
CA PRO A 287 -17.79 12.49 15.15
C PRO A 287 -17.27 12.84 13.75
N ASP A 288 -16.11 12.28 13.38
CA ASP A 288 -15.42 12.58 12.12
C ASP A 288 -15.76 11.59 10.98
N ASP A 289 -16.67 10.63 11.19
CA ASP A 289 -17.02 9.63 10.16
C ASP A 289 -17.80 10.29 9.00
N GLU A 290 -17.10 10.66 7.92
CA GLU A 290 -17.69 11.31 6.74
C GLU A 290 -18.63 10.40 5.93
N SER A 291 -18.50 9.08 6.08
CA SER A 291 -19.21 8.08 5.27
C SER A 291 -20.73 8.03 5.54
N ARG A 292 -21.20 8.69 6.61
CA ARG A 292 -22.60 8.65 7.08
C ARG A 292 -23.22 10.04 7.30
N ALA A 293 -22.65 11.11 6.75
CA ALA A 293 -23.26 12.45 6.80
C ALA A 293 -24.58 12.48 5.98
N PHE A 294 -25.62 13.13 6.48
CA PHE A 294 -26.90 13.20 5.76
C PHE A 294 -26.80 14.22 4.63
N GLN A 295 -26.97 13.78 3.38
CA GLN A 295 -26.96 14.67 2.22
C GLN A 295 -28.26 15.51 2.19
N LEU A 296 -28.13 16.80 2.47
CA LEU A 296 -29.25 17.75 2.42
C LEU A 296 -29.65 18.01 0.96
N ARG A 297 -30.95 17.96 0.68
CA ARG A 297 -31.53 18.17 -0.66
C ARG A 297 -32.74 19.09 -0.58
N TYR A 298 -32.79 20.10 -1.44
CA TYR A 298 -33.88 21.07 -1.52
C TYR A 298 -34.35 21.20 -2.96
N THR A 299 -35.67 21.19 -3.16
CA THR A 299 -36.27 21.23 -4.51
C THR A 299 -36.34 22.68 -4.99
N LEU A 300 -35.81 22.96 -6.18
CA LEU A 300 -35.91 24.23 -6.88
C LEU A 300 -36.86 24.05 -8.09
N PRO A 301 -37.92 24.87 -8.19
CA PRO A 301 -38.85 24.81 -9.32
C PRO A 301 -38.13 25.08 -10.65
N ALA A 302 -38.51 24.35 -11.70
CA ALA A 302 -37.92 24.52 -13.04
C ALA A 302 -37.97 25.99 -13.54
N GLN A 303 -39.04 26.73 -13.22
CA GLN A 303 -39.21 28.13 -13.62
C GLN A 303 -38.20 29.12 -13.01
N ASP A 304 -37.59 28.77 -11.87
CA ASP A 304 -36.65 29.63 -11.14
C ASP A 304 -35.19 29.36 -11.57
N LEU A 305 -34.93 28.22 -12.24
CA LEU A 305 -33.60 27.80 -12.71
C LEU A 305 -32.91 28.79 -13.68
N PRO A 306 -33.61 29.49 -14.60
CA PRO A 306 -32.98 30.48 -15.47
C PRO A 306 -32.26 31.58 -14.71
N LEU A 307 -32.97 32.21 -13.77
CA LEU A 307 -32.44 33.31 -12.97
C LEU A 307 -31.39 32.80 -11.98
N PHE A 308 -31.65 31.65 -11.35
CA PHE A 308 -30.72 31.03 -10.42
C PHE A 308 -29.37 30.72 -11.07
N TRP A 309 -29.34 30.05 -12.22
CA TRP A 309 -28.09 29.72 -12.90
C TRP A 309 -27.34 30.97 -13.35
N LYS A 310 -28.05 31.98 -13.88
CA LYS A 310 -27.44 33.26 -14.25
C LYS A 310 -26.73 33.92 -13.06
N SER A 311 -27.40 34.01 -11.91
CA SER A 311 -26.82 34.55 -10.68
C SER A 311 -25.62 33.71 -10.18
N VAL A 312 -25.69 32.38 -10.27
CA VAL A 312 -24.55 31.49 -9.95
C VAL A 312 -23.33 31.80 -10.82
N VAL A 313 -23.50 31.93 -12.14
CA VAL A 313 -22.40 32.23 -13.08
C VAL A 313 -21.79 33.61 -12.81
N GLU A 314 -22.63 34.63 -12.64
CA GLU A 314 -22.19 36.00 -12.35
C GLU A 314 -21.37 36.07 -11.05
N LYS A 315 -21.87 35.46 -9.98
CA LYS A 315 -21.15 35.40 -8.69
C LYS A 315 -19.88 34.55 -8.80
N ALA A 316 -19.91 33.41 -9.47
CA ALA A 316 -18.73 32.56 -9.65
C ALA A 316 -17.60 33.25 -10.42
N ASN A 317 -17.95 34.08 -11.42
CA ASN A 317 -16.99 34.87 -12.19
C ASN A 317 -16.42 36.05 -11.39
N ALA A 318 -17.17 36.60 -10.43
CA ALA A 318 -16.75 37.73 -9.60
C ALA A 318 -16.00 37.33 -8.32
N VAL A 319 -16.22 36.12 -7.80
CA VAL A 319 -15.64 35.67 -6.53
C VAL A 319 -14.14 35.40 -6.65
N GLU A 320 -13.36 36.17 -5.90
CA GLU A 320 -11.94 35.91 -5.68
C GLU A 320 -11.71 35.13 -4.38
N VAL A 321 -10.85 34.13 -4.43
CA VAL A 321 -10.50 33.28 -3.30
C VAL A 321 -9.01 33.39 -3.04
N ALA A 322 -8.62 33.57 -1.77
CA ALA A 322 -7.23 33.60 -1.37
C ALA A 322 -6.61 32.20 -1.46
N THR A 323 -5.44 32.10 -2.07
CA THR A 323 -4.61 30.90 -2.06
C THR A 323 -3.82 30.82 -0.75
N GLN A 324 -3.21 29.66 -0.47
CA GLN A 324 -2.31 29.51 0.68
C GLN A 324 -1.10 30.46 0.65
N ARG A 325 -0.79 31.05 -0.51
CA ARG A 325 0.27 32.05 -0.70
C ARG A 325 -0.23 33.49 -0.51
N GLY A 326 -1.51 33.69 -0.22
CA GLY A 326 -2.15 35.00 -0.07
C GLY A 326 -2.54 35.66 -1.38
N GLU A 327 -2.36 35.01 -2.54
CA GLU A 327 -2.79 35.53 -3.84
C GLU A 327 -4.30 35.30 -4.02
N ASN A 328 -5.01 36.31 -4.50
CA ASN A 328 -6.42 36.18 -4.87
C ASN A 328 -6.54 35.64 -6.30
N ILE A 329 -7.31 34.57 -6.47
CA ILE A 329 -7.59 33.98 -7.79
C ILE A 329 -9.10 33.81 -7.99
N THR A 330 -9.55 33.93 -9.23
CA THR A 330 -10.94 33.66 -9.63
C THR A 330 -11.15 32.15 -9.80
N TYR A 331 -11.08 31.41 -8.67
CA TYR A 331 -11.06 29.95 -8.64
C TYR A 331 -12.26 29.30 -9.34
N PHE A 332 -13.46 29.87 -9.16
CA PHE A 332 -14.72 29.33 -9.69
C PHE A 332 -15.11 29.90 -11.06
N ARG A 333 -14.21 30.65 -11.71
CA ARG A 333 -14.49 31.32 -12.99
C ARG A 333 -14.92 30.32 -14.07
N ASN A 334 -15.92 30.75 -14.84
CA ASN A 334 -16.51 30.01 -15.96
C ASN A 334 -16.98 28.59 -15.57
N PRO A 335 -17.91 28.47 -14.60
CA PRO A 335 -18.37 27.16 -14.17
C PRO A 335 -19.12 26.44 -15.30
N GLN A 336 -18.93 25.13 -15.41
CA GLN A 336 -19.52 24.29 -16.47
C GLN A 336 -20.39 23.18 -15.86
N LEU A 337 -21.45 22.77 -16.56
CA LEU A 337 -22.39 21.74 -16.09
C LEU A 337 -22.24 20.44 -16.88
N LEU A 338 -22.29 19.33 -16.15
CA LEU A 338 -22.43 17.99 -16.71
C LEU A 338 -23.67 17.33 -16.12
N PHE A 339 -24.62 16.92 -16.96
CA PHE A 339 -25.72 16.05 -16.56
C PHE A 339 -25.37 14.61 -16.92
N GLN A 340 -25.52 13.69 -15.98
CA GLN A 340 -25.12 12.31 -16.15
C GLN A 340 -26.16 11.35 -15.59
N ALA A 341 -26.43 10.27 -16.32
CA ALA A 341 -27.22 9.15 -15.84
C ALA A 341 -26.56 7.82 -16.24
N HIS A 342 -26.71 6.80 -15.39
CA HIS A 342 -26.07 5.50 -15.51
C HIS A 342 -27.03 4.37 -15.15
N ASP A 343 -26.66 3.15 -15.54
CA ASP A 343 -27.42 1.92 -15.25
C ASP A 343 -28.84 1.94 -15.85
N LEU A 344 -28.95 2.52 -17.04
CA LEU A 344 -30.21 2.70 -17.76
C LEU A 344 -30.59 1.48 -18.60
N LYS A 345 -29.71 0.47 -18.68
CA LYS A 345 -29.83 -0.71 -19.54
C LYS A 345 -31.10 -1.55 -19.38
N ASN A 346 -31.77 -1.46 -18.23
CA ASN A 346 -33.04 -2.14 -17.98
C ASN A 346 -34.25 -1.18 -18.04
N THR A 347 -34.00 0.13 -18.03
CA THR A 347 -35.02 1.19 -18.09
C THR A 347 -35.31 1.58 -19.53
N ILE A 348 -34.27 1.73 -20.36
CA ILE A 348 -34.36 2.14 -21.76
C ILE A 348 -33.87 0.98 -22.62
N ALA A 349 -34.76 0.03 -22.90
CA ALA A 349 -34.40 -1.16 -23.66
C ALA A 349 -35.59 -1.77 -24.43
N LYS A 350 -35.42 -1.99 -25.73
CA LYS A 350 -36.41 -2.58 -26.65
C LYS A 350 -35.77 -3.65 -27.55
N SER A 351 -36.58 -4.30 -28.39
CA SER A 351 -36.13 -5.36 -29.30
C SER A 351 -35.31 -4.82 -30.48
N ASN A 352 -35.51 -3.57 -30.88
CA ASN A 352 -34.73 -2.88 -31.93
C ASN A 352 -34.25 -1.50 -31.46
N LEU A 353 -33.25 -0.95 -32.17
CA LEU A 353 -32.64 0.32 -31.79
C LEU A 353 -33.56 1.52 -32.04
N ASN A 354 -34.36 1.54 -33.10
CA ASN A 354 -35.32 2.62 -33.37
C ASN A 354 -36.33 2.82 -32.24
N ASP A 355 -36.94 1.73 -31.76
CA ASP A 355 -37.89 1.78 -30.63
C ASP A 355 -37.18 2.14 -29.32
N THR A 356 -35.92 1.74 -29.16
CA THR A 356 -35.09 2.12 -28.01
C THR A 356 -34.82 3.63 -28.02
N LEU A 357 -34.49 4.21 -29.18
CA LEU A 357 -34.30 5.65 -29.36
C LEU A 357 -35.60 6.43 -29.23
N THR A 358 -36.74 5.86 -29.66
CA THR A 358 -38.08 6.44 -29.45
C THR A 358 -38.39 6.53 -27.95
N LEU A 359 -38.14 5.45 -27.20
CA LEU A 359 -38.29 5.45 -25.74
C LEU A 359 -37.34 6.46 -25.07
N PHE A 360 -36.10 6.56 -25.56
CA PHE A 360 -35.13 7.54 -25.09
C PHE A 360 -35.59 8.98 -25.35
N GLN A 361 -36.20 9.24 -26.52
CA GLN A 361 -36.78 10.53 -26.86
C GLN A 361 -37.90 10.90 -25.87
N ASP A 362 -38.83 9.97 -25.64
CA ASP A 362 -40.00 10.19 -24.78
C ASP A 362 -39.64 10.40 -23.31
N ILE A 363 -38.61 9.70 -22.82
CA ILE A 363 -38.20 9.74 -21.40
C ILE A 363 -37.18 10.85 -21.15
N VAL A 364 -36.12 10.92 -21.95
CA VAL A 364 -34.93 11.74 -21.69
C VAL A 364 -34.95 13.03 -22.49
N LEU A 365 -35.05 12.96 -23.82
CA LEU A 365 -34.96 14.17 -24.66
C LEU A 365 -36.15 15.10 -24.46
N ALA A 366 -37.35 14.57 -24.21
CA ALA A 366 -38.53 15.37 -23.90
C ALA A 366 -38.39 16.22 -22.63
N ALA A 367 -37.57 15.77 -21.67
CA ALA A 367 -37.30 16.49 -20.43
C ALA A 367 -36.23 17.58 -20.57
N LEU A 368 -35.58 17.68 -21.74
CA LEU A 368 -34.43 18.55 -21.96
C LEU A 368 -34.69 19.59 -23.07
N ASP A 369 -34.10 20.77 -22.89
CA ASP A 369 -34.12 21.84 -23.89
C ASP A 369 -32.81 21.91 -24.67
N PRO A 370 -32.80 21.60 -25.99
CA PRO A 370 -31.56 21.47 -26.75
C PRO A 370 -30.81 22.79 -26.95
N ASP A 371 -31.49 23.94 -26.90
CA ASP A 371 -30.84 25.26 -27.03
C ASP A 371 -29.89 25.56 -25.85
N HIS A 372 -30.13 24.92 -24.72
CA HIS A 372 -29.31 25.02 -23.52
C HIS A 372 -28.33 23.84 -23.34
N LEU A 373 -28.18 23.00 -24.36
CA LEU A 373 -27.16 21.96 -24.43
C LEU A 373 -26.09 22.33 -25.46
N ASP A 374 -24.84 21.97 -25.16
CA ASP A 374 -23.79 21.84 -26.15
C ASP A 374 -23.85 20.42 -26.72
N LEU A 375 -24.45 20.28 -27.91
CA LEU A 375 -24.73 18.98 -28.50
C LEU A 375 -23.46 18.24 -28.96
N HIS A 376 -22.38 18.98 -29.24
CA HIS A 376 -21.05 18.39 -29.52
C HIS A 376 -20.39 17.81 -28.25
N SER A 377 -20.89 18.19 -27.08
CA SER A 377 -20.46 17.69 -25.77
C SER A 377 -21.39 16.63 -25.18
N CYS A 378 -22.34 16.11 -25.98
CA CYS A 378 -23.32 15.11 -25.54
C CYS A 378 -22.98 13.71 -26.06
N TRP A 379 -23.06 12.71 -25.17
CA TRP A 379 -22.62 11.35 -25.42
C TRP A 379 -23.63 10.33 -24.88
N LEU A 380 -23.73 9.16 -25.51
CA LEU A 380 -24.50 8.03 -25.01
C LEU A 380 -23.79 6.69 -25.23
N ASP A 381 -23.99 5.77 -24.30
CA ASP A 381 -23.58 4.37 -24.44
C ASP A 381 -24.74 3.55 -25.01
N VAL A 382 -24.61 3.13 -26.28
CA VAL A 382 -25.56 2.21 -26.93
C VAL A 382 -25.08 0.78 -26.70
N GLY A 383 -25.97 -0.04 -26.16
CA GLY A 383 -25.74 -1.44 -25.82
C GLY A 383 -26.61 -2.40 -26.61
N ALA A 384 -26.11 -3.63 -26.77
CA ALA A 384 -26.90 -4.77 -27.21
C ALA A 384 -26.57 -5.98 -26.34
N ARG A 385 -27.60 -6.68 -25.88
CA ARG A 385 -27.49 -7.92 -25.11
C ARG A 385 -28.07 -9.06 -25.93
N ASP A 386 -27.22 -10.04 -26.22
CA ASP A 386 -27.60 -11.27 -26.89
C ASP A 386 -27.75 -12.37 -25.82
N TYR A 387 -28.87 -13.07 -25.82
CA TYR A 387 -29.20 -14.09 -24.82
C TYR A 387 -30.01 -15.23 -25.43
N VAL A 388 -29.95 -16.41 -24.81
CA VAL A 388 -30.74 -17.57 -25.26
C VAL A 388 -32.21 -17.36 -24.90
N SER A 389 -33.09 -17.48 -25.88
CA SER A 389 -34.54 -17.41 -25.68
C SER A 389 -35.08 -18.74 -25.18
N THR A 390 -35.91 -18.71 -24.13
CA THR A 390 -36.61 -19.89 -23.62
C THR A 390 -38.04 -19.89 -24.15
N SER A 391 -38.40 -20.93 -24.89
CA SER A 391 -39.73 -21.06 -25.49
C SER A 391 -40.78 -21.28 -24.38
N SER A 392 -41.59 -20.26 -24.13
CA SER A 392 -42.77 -20.24 -23.24
C SER A 392 -42.53 -20.29 -21.72
N PRO A 393 -43.02 -19.29 -20.96
CA PRO A 393 -43.02 -19.28 -19.48
C PRO A 393 -43.97 -20.32 -18.84
N SER A 394 -44.68 -21.14 -19.63
CA SER A 394 -45.63 -22.15 -19.12
C SER A 394 -44.98 -23.45 -18.63
N THR A 395 -43.67 -23.64 -18.85
CA THR A 395 -42.93 -24.87 -18.52
C THR A 395 -41.63 -24.56 -17.77
N PHE A 396 -41.69 -23.75 -16.71
CA PHE A 396 -40.56 -23.44 -15.82
C PHE A 396 -39.87 -24.66 -15.20
N ALA A 397 -40.48 -25.85 -15.26
CA ALA A 397 -39.96 -27.04 -14.59
C ALA A 397 -38.90 -27.83 -15.39
N ARG A 398 -38.62 -27.51 -16.67
CA ARG A 398 -37.83 -28.41 -17.53
C ARG A 398 -36.91 -27.83 -18.62
N SER A 399 -36.81 -26.51 -18.80
CA SER A 399 -35.85 -25.95 -19.77
C SER A 399 -34.47 -25.79 -19.15
N GLU A 400 -33.44 -26.37 -19.77
CA GLU A 400 -32.05 -26.17 -19.37
C GLU A 400 -31.66 -24.69 -19.57
N SER A 401 -30.87 -24.14 -18.64
CA SER A 401 -30.39 -22.75 -18.71
C SER A 401 -29.00 -22.71 -19.36
N TYR A 402 -28.82 -21.80 -20.31
CA TYR A 402 -27.55 -21.61 -21.04
C TYR A 402 -26.87 -20.30 -20.73
N THR A 403 -25.54 -20.33 -20.74
CA THR A 403 -24.66 -19.16 -20.64
C THR A 403 -23.94 -18.96 -21.97
N LEU A 404 -24.02 -17.74 -22.51
CA LEU A 404 -23.21 -17.29 -23.63
C LEU A 404 -21.90 -16.68 -23.14
N LEU A 405 -20.78 -17.03 -23.76
CA LEU A 405 -19.44 -16.55 -23.41
C LEU A 405 -18.67 -16.13 -24.66
N TRP A 406 -18.05 -14.95 -24.67
CA TRP A 406 -17.24 -14.54 -25.82
C TRP A 406 -16.05 -15.48 -26.06
N LYS A 407 -15.86 -15.88 -27.32
CA LYS A 407 -14.68 -16.62 -27.77
C LYS A 407 -13.48 -15.66 -27.76
N SER A 408 -12.43 -15.97 -27.00
CA SER A 408 -11.22 -15.14 -26.91
C SER A 408 -10.63 -14.80 -28.29
N HIS A 409 -10.60 -15.77 -29.20
CA HIS A 409 -10.05 -15.58 -30.54
C HIS A 409 -10.93 -14.67 -31.42
N CYS A 410 -12.26 -14.80 -31.34
CA CYS A 410 -13.18 -13.92 -32.09
C CYS A 410 -13.04 -12.46 -31.64
N LEU A 411 -12.76 -12.20 -30.35
CA LEU A 411 -12.50 -10.86 -29.84
C LEU A 411 -11.22 -10.25 -30.43
N ALA A 412 -10.18 -11.06 -30.67
CA ALA A 412 -8.96 -10.60 -31.33
C ALA A 412 -9.20 -10.23 -32.81
N GLY A 413 -9.98 -11.05 -33.53
CA GLY A 413 -10.41 -10.71 -34.90
C GLY A 413 -11.27 -9.45 -34.95
N LEU A 414 -12.19 -9.28 -33.98
CA LEU A 414 -13.02 -8.09 -33.85
C LEU A 414 -12.20 -6.81 -33.65
N GLU A 415 -11.14 -6.87 -32.84
CA GLU A 415 -10.22 -5.74 -32.67
C GLU A 415 -9.59 -5.29 -33.98
N GLN A 416 -9.09 -6.24 -34.79
CA GLN A 416 -8.47 -5.93 -36.08
C GLN A 416 -9.46 -5.23 -37.01
N GLN A 417 -10.71 -5.71 -37.03
CA GLN A 417 -11.78 -5.11 -37.83
C GLN A 417 -12.12 -3.70 -37.34
N LEU A 418 -12.30 -3.49 -36.04
CA LEU A 418 -12.54 -2.15 -35.48
C LEU A 418 -11.40 -1.18 -35.78
N SER A 419 -10.15 -1.65 -35.69
CA SER A 419 -8.97 -0.84 -35.99
C SER A 419 -8.92 -0.40 -37.45
N SER A 420 -9.52 -1.17 -38.37
CA SER A 420 -9.61 -0.82 -39.80
C SER A 420 -10.68 0.23 -40.12
N LEU A 421 -11.68 0.41 -39.24
CA LEU A 421 -12.76 1.39 -39.45
C LEU A 421 -12.33 2.83 -39.15
N ALA A 422 -11.37 3.03 -38.25
CA ALA A 422 -10.89 4.35 -37.82
C ALA A 422 -9.35 4.42 -37.88
N THR A 423 -8.79 4.28 -39.09
CA THR A 423 -7.33 4.22 -39.33
C THR A 423 -6.57 5.46 -38.84
N GLU A 424 -7.22 6.63 -38.87
CA GLU A 424 -6.63 7.90 -38.43
C GLU A 424 -6.58 8.07 -36.91
N SER A 425 -7.40 7.30 -36.18
CA SER A 425 -7.60 7.41 -34.73
C SER A 425 -7.30 6.07 -34.05
N PRO A 426 -6.03 5.79 -33.68
CA PRO A 426 -5.64 4.50 -33.18
C PRO A 426 -6.32 4.17 -31.85
N ILE A 427 -6.75 2.92 -31.72
CA ILE A 427 -7.45 2.42 -30.54
C ILE A 427 -6.44 1.72 -29.62
N ALA A 428 -6.60 1.86 -28.31
CA ALA A 428 -5.93 1.09 -27.28
C ALA A 428 -6.88 0.00 -26.78
N SER A 429 -6.56 -1.25 -27.08
CA SER A 429 -7.35 -2.41 -26.66
C SER A 429 -6.76 -3.09 -25.44
N SER A 430 -7.60 -3.78 -24.70
CA SER A 430 -7.25 -4.63 -23.58
C SER A 430 -8.11 -5.89 -23.62
N HIS A 431 -7.45 -7.04 -23.58
CA HIS A 431 -8.09 -8.35 -23.51
C HIS A 431 -7.99 -8.88 -22.08
N PHE A 432 -9.06 -9.51 -21.62
CA PHE A 432 -9.22 -9.97 -20.26
C PHE A 432 -9.51 -11.48 -20.30
N SER A 433 -8.61 -12.30 -19.76
CA SER A 433 -8.88 -13.73 -19.59
C SER A 433 -9.94 -13.89 -18.51
N SER A 434 -11.02 -14.62 -18.81
CA SER A 434 -12.09 -14.84 -17.84
C SER A 434 -11.94 -16.20 -17.16
N PHE A 435 -12.10 -16.23 -15.84
CA PHE A 435 -12.19 -17.48 -15.04
C PHE A 435 -10.97 -18.41 -15.17
N LEU A 436 -9.79 -17.85 -15.52
CA LEU A 436 -8.55 -18.59 -15.78
C LEU A 436 -8.64 -19.63 -16.91
N LEU A 437 -9.42 -19.32 -17.95
CA LEU A 437 -9.64 -20.17 -19.12
C LEU A 437 -8.98 -19.61 -20.38
N ARG A 438 -8.58 -20.49 -21.30
CA ARG A 438 -7.99 -20.14 -22.59
C ARG A 438 -9.02 -19.49 -23.53
N ASP A 439 -10.18 -20.14 -23.67
CA ASP A 439 -11.10 -19.89 -24.79
C ASP A 439 -12.15 -18.80 -24.51
N VAL A 440 -12.19 -18.26 -23.29
CA VAL A 440 -13.18 -17.27 -22.85
C VAL A 440 -12.52 -15.96 -22.45
N GLY A 441 -13.02 -14.87 -23.02
CA GLY A 441 -12.45 -13.54 -22.79
C GLY A 441 -13.49 -12.43 -22.66
N THR A 442 -13.02 -11.25 -22.31
CA THR A 442 -13.74 -9.98 -22.53
C THR A 442 -12.80 -8.96 -23.17
N TYR A 443 -13.39 -7.95 -23.81
CA TYR A 443 -12.71 -6.97 -24.62
C TYR A 443 -13.11 -5.55 -24.22
N VAL A 444 -12.13 -4.66 -24.09
CA VAL A 444 -12.36 -3.22 -23.99
C VAL A 444 -11.39 -2.51 -24.88
N SER A 445 -11.87 -1.53 -25.64
CA SER A 445 -11.04 -0.66 -26.44
C SER A 445 -11.45 0.80 -26.27
N LYS A 446 -10.47 1.69 -26.36
CA LYS A 446 -10.61 3.14 -26.13
C LYS A 446 -9.77 3.91 -27.12
N ALA A 447 -10.24 5.05 -27.61
CA ALA A 447 -9.44 5.92 -28.46
C ALA A 447 -8.16 6.38 -27.74
N LYS A 448 -7.02 6.41 -28.44
CA LYS A 448 -5.76 6.98 -27.91
C LYS A 448 -5.75 8.49 -28.09
N SER A 449 -5.34 9.23 -27.05
CA SER A 449 -5.04 10.66 -27.22
C SER A 449 -3.66 10.83 -27.88
N LEU A 450 -3.60 11.60 -28.96
CA LEU A 450 -2.38 11.89 -29.73
C LEU A 450 -1.99 13.36 -29.58
N ARG A 451 -0.73 13.64 -29.22
CA ARG A 451 -0.11 14.99 -29.23
C ARG A 451 -0.99 16.13 -28.66
N GLY A 452 -1.80 15.86 -27.64
CA GLY A 452 -2.66 16.85 -26.98
C GLY A 452 -4.07 17.00 -27.53
N VAL A 453 -4.44 16.24 -28.58
CA VAL A 453 -5.82 16.13 -29.07
C VAL A 453 -6.45 14.88 -28.45
N ASN A 454 -7.55 15.06 -27.73
CA ASN A 454 -8.38 13.95 -27.25
C ASN A 454 -9.56 13.78 -28.23
N PRO A 455 -9.77 12.60 -28.82
CA PRO A 455 -10.90 12.35 -29.70
C PRO A 455 -12.28 12.58 -29.06
N GLY A 456 -12.37 12.54 -27.72
CA GLY A 456 -13.58 12.87 -26.97
C GLY A 456 -13.81 14.38 -26.74
N HIS A 457 -12.96 15.26 -27.25
CA HIS A 457 -13.11 16.71 -27.16
C HIS A 457 -14.14 17.21 -28.19
N PRO A 458 -15.03 18.19 -27.87
CA PRO A 458 -16.04 18.69 -28.81
C PRO A 458 -15.43 19.21 -30.13
N ASP A 459 -14.28 19.90 -30.04
CA ASP A 459 -13.53 20.43 -31.20
C ASP A 459 -12.73 19.37 -31.99
N ALA A 460 -12.77 18.08 -31.61
CA ALA A 460 -12.08 17.04 -32.35
C ALA A 460 -12.90 16.68 -33.61
N HIS A 461 -12.37 17.03 -34.77
CA HIS A 461 -13.00 16.76 -36.08
C HIS A 461 -12.42 15.54 -36.81
N GLN A 462 -11.67 14.68 -36.11
CA GLN A 462 -11.17 13.42 -36.66
C GLN A 462 -12.15 12.29 -36.34
N PRO A 463 -12.64 11.53 -37.34
CA PRO A 463 -13.50 10.38 -37.09
C PRO A 463 -12.80 9.34 -36.19
N CYS A 464 -13.52 8.81 -35.21
CA CYS A 464 -12.92 7.90 -34.23
C CYS A 464 -13.94 6.94 -33.59
N ILE A 465 -13.42 5.89 -32.94
CA ILE A 465 -14.19 5.01 -32.04
C ILE A 465 -13.77 5.34 -30.61
N ILE A 466 -14.64 6.04 -29.87
CA ILE A 466 -14.33 6.55 -28.52
C ILE A 466 -14.05 5.42 -27.54
N ARG A 467 -14.97 4.46 -27.47
CA ARG A 467 -14.89 3.32 -26.58
C ARG A 467 -15.83 2.21 -27.03
N ALA A 468 -15.33 0.98 -27.05
CA ALA A 468 -16.12 -0.22 -27.29
C ALA A 468 -15.83 -1.28 -26.21
N LYS A 469 -16.84 -2.04 -25.81
CA LYS A 469 -16.74 -3.11 -24.81
C LYS A 469 -17.52 -4.33 -25.24
N ALA A 470 -16.95 -5.52 -25.07
CA ALA A 470 -17.66 -6.79 -25.18
C ALA A 470 -17.38 -7.62 -23.93
N TYR A 471 -18.42 -7.99 -23.17
CA TYR A 471 -18.26 -8.71 -21.91
C TYR A 471 -19.38 -9.72 -21.64
N ASN A 472 -19.12 -10.65 -20.72
CA ASN A 472 -20.04 -11.70 -20.32
C ASN A 472 -21.00 -11.19 -19.22
N CYS A 473 -22.30 -11.53 -19.28
CA CYS A 473 -23.28 -11.06 -18.30
C CYS A 473 -23.31 -11.88 -17.00
N ASN A 474 -22.68 -13.06 -16.96
CA ASN A 474 -22.63 -13.93 -15.78
C ASN A 474 -21.73 -13.41 -14.64
N LYS A 475 -21.02 -12.29 -14.86
CA LYS A 475 -20.16 -11.66 -13.85
C LYS A 475 -20.91 -11.24 -12.58
N GLU A 476 -22.20 -10.91 -12.68
CA GLU A 476 -22.99 -10.47 -11.53
C GLU A 476 -23.24 -11.58 -10.50
N THR A 477 -23.19 -12.85 -10.92
CA THR A 477 -23.35 -13.99 -10.02
C THR A 477 -22.27 -14.03 -8.94
N PHE A 478 -21.05 -13.58 -9.27
CA PHE A 478 -19.89 -13.56 -8.36
C PHE A 478 -19.48 -12.14 -7.97
N SER A 479 -20.34 -11.15 -8.24
CA SER A 479 -20.12 -9.76 -7.85
C SER A 479 -20.69 -9.49 -6.45
N VAL A 480 -20.31 -8.34 -5.90
CA VAL A 480 -20.77 -7.86 -4.59
C VAL A 480 -21.35 -6.46 -4.76
N MET A 481 -22.29 -6.08 -3.89
CA MET A 481 -23.05 -4.81 -4.03
C MET A 481 -22.17 -3.56 -4.05
N HIS A 482 -21.00 -3.61 -3.41
CA HIS A 482 -20.08 -2.48 -3.34
C HIS A 482 -19.10 -2.53 -4.50
N ARG A 483 -19.11 -1.48 -5.33
CA ARG A 483 -18.22 -1.37 -6.49
C ARG A 483 -16.75 -1.54 -6.13
N ASP A 484 -16.35 -1.12 -4.92
CA ASP A 484 -14.96 -1.14 -4.41
C ASP A 484 -14.59 -2.42 -3.64
N TYR A 485 -15.53 -3.35 -3.51
CA TYR A 485 -15.29 -4.66 -2.92
C TYR A 485 -15.27 -5.73 -4.01
N ARG A 486 -14.38 -6.71 -3.88
CA ARG A 486 -14.34 -7.90 -4.75
C ARG A 486 -14.24 -9.13 -3.87
N LEU A 487 -14.91 -10.21 -4.26
CA LEU A 487 -14.79 -11.49 -3.56
C LEU A 487 -13.32 -11.91 -3.54
N PHE A 488 -12.78 -12.14 -2.34
CA PHE A 488 -11.39 -12.47 -2.08
C PHE A 488 -10.36 -11.45 -2.60
N GLY A 489 -10.79 -10.24 -3.01
CA GLY A 489 -9.93 -9.22 -3.62
C GLY A 489 -9.11 -8.39 -2.62
N SER A 490 -9.30 -8.58 -1.31
CA SER A 490 -8.54 -7.85 -0.30
C SER A 490 -7.09 -8.33 -0.23
N GLY A 491 -6.13 -7.43 -0.48
CA GLY A 491 -4.71 -7.75 -0.36
C GLY A 491 -4.20 -8.00 1.06
N PHE A 492 -5.07 -7.95 2.07
CA PHE A 492 -4.75 -8.36 3.44
C PHE A 492 -5.00 -9.84 3.69
N LEU A 493 -5.79 -10.54 2.88
CA LEU A 493 -6.12 -11.97 3.10
C LEU A 493 -4.88 -12.89 3.16
N PRO A 494 -3.83 -12.72 2.33
CA PRO A 494 -2.62 -13.54 2.43
C PRO A 494 -1.90 -13.45 3.78
N LEU A 495 -2.11 -12.36 4.56
CA LEU A 495 -1.55 -12.24 5.91
C LEU A 495 -2.11 -13.30 6.88
N LEU A 496 -3.21 -13.98 6.53
CA LEU A 496 -3.68 -15.14 7.27
C LEU A 496 -2.69 -16.32 7.21
N ALA A 497 -1.61 -16.28 6.45
CA ALA A 497 -0.48 -17.21 6.60
C ALA A 497 0.43 -16.90 7.80
N PHE A 498 0.33 -15.70 8.39
CA PHE A 498 1.15 -15.26 9.52
C PHE A 498 0.42 -15.35 10.86
N ASP A 499 1.14 -15.68 11.93
CA ASP A 499 0.57 -15.58 13.27
C ASP A 499 0.34 -14.12 13.71
N GLU A 500 -0.38 -13.93 14.81
CA GLU A 500 -0.70 -12.60 15.35
C GLU A 500 0.57 -11.78 15.73
N ALA A 501 1.69 -12.44 16.03
CA ALA A 501 2.94 -11.74 16.34
C ALA A 501 3.59 -11.19 15.07
N MET A 502 3.69 -12.00 14.00
CA MET A 502 4.25 -11.58 12.72
C MET A 502 3.41 -10.49 12.04
N ILE A 503 2.07 -10.54 12.13
CA ILE A 503 1.19 -9.47 11.60
C ILE A 503 1.46 -8.16 12.34
N ARG A 504 1.58 -8.20 13.68
CA ARG A 504 1.93 -7.02 14.48
C ARG A 504 3.31 -6.47 14.15
N ASP A 505 4.31 -7.35 13.96
CA ASP A 505 5.66 -6.91 13.58
C ASP A 505 5.68 -6.22 12.22
N LEU A 506 4.93 -6.74 11.23
CA LEU A 506 4.78 -6.07 9.93
C LEU A 506 4.10 -4.71 10.07
N ALA A 507 3.05 -4.62 10.89
CA ALA A 507 2.35 -3.37 11.15
C ALA A 507 3.28 -2.31 11.76
N VAL A 508 4.16 -2.71 12.68
CA VAL A 508 5.19 -1.82 13.28
C VAL A 508 6.22 -1.38 12.23
N ASN A 509 6.74 -2.31 11.42
CA ASN A 509 7.77 -2.01 10.41
C ASN A 509 7.26 -1.06 9.29
N ASN A 510 5.97 -1.11 8.96
CA ASN A 510 5.38 -0.28 7.92
C ASN A 510 5.21 1.20 8.33
N GLN A 511 5.23 1.50 9.63
CA GLN A 511 4.89 2.84 10.14
C GLN A 511 5.99 3.89 9.96
N ASN A 512 7.19 3.59 9.45
CA ASN A 512 8.31 4.56 9.36
C ASN A 512 8.48 5.39 10.65
N HIS A 513 8.17 4.80 11.81
CA HIS A 513 8.10 5.49 13.11
C HIS A 513 7.18 6.73 13.18
N GLN A 514 6.39 7.02 12.14
CA GLN A 514 5.41 8.09 12.11
C GLN A 514 4.05 7.54 12.56
N ARG A 515 3.60 8.04 13.71
CA ARG A 515 2.31 7.75 14.32
C ARG A 515 1.17 8.06 13.34
N ALA A 516 0.51 7.01 12.87
CA ALA A 516 -0.89 7.07 12.44
C ALA A 516 -1.60 5.81 12.93
N SER A 517 -2.79 6.00 13.49
CA SER A 517 -3.69 4.98 13.98
C SER A 517 -4.21 4.15 12.82
N VAL A 518 -3.49 3.10 12.41
CA VAL A 518 -4.08 2.07 11.56
C VAL A 518 -5.10 1.32 12.44
N PRO A 519 -6.38 1.18 12.03
CA PRO A 519 -7.31 0.31 12.74
C PRO A 519 -6.66 -1.06 12.93
N GLN A 520 -6.66 -1.58 14.16
CA GLN A 520 -5.84 -2.72 14.58
C GLN A 520 -5.98 -3.92 13.62
N LEU A 521 -5.05 -4.04 12.66
CA LEU A 521 -4.95 -5.18 11.77
C LEU A 521 -4.66 -6.40 12.64
N ASN A 522 -5.67 -7.25 12.80
CA ASN A 522 -5.61 -8.43 13.63
C ASN A 522 -6.11 -9.65 12.86
N ARG A 523 -5.55 -10.82 13.18
CA ARG A 523 -5.87 -12.07 12.48
C ARG A 523 -7.35 -12.44 12.58
N PRO A 524 -8.05 -12.30 13.73
CA PRO A 524 -9.48 -12.63 13.82
C PRO A 524 -10.37 -11.84 12.84
N ALA A 525 -10.11 -10.54 12.64
CA ALA A 525 -10.85 -9.72 11.70
C ALA A 525 -10.64 -10.19 10.25
N LEU A 526 -9.38 -10.49 9.87
CA LEU A 526 -9.06 -11.05 8.56
C LEU A 526 -9.73 -12.40 8.34
N MET A 527 -9.76 -13.26 9.36
CA MET A 527 -10.41 -14.56 9.28
C MET A 527 -11.92 -14.42 9.11
N LYS A 528 -12.55 -13.45 9.78
CA LYS A 528 -13.98 -13.16 9.60
C LYS A 528 -14.28 -12.70 8.17
N ALA A 529 -13.39 -11.91 7.56
CA ALA A 529 -13.51 -11.50 6.16
C ALA A 529 -13.36 -12.71 5.22
N TRP A 530 -12.38 -13.59 5.46
CA TRP A 530 -12.21 -14.84 4.72
C TRP A 530 -13.48 -15.71 4.75
N GLU A 531 -14.02 -15.98 5.94
CA GLU A 531 -15.25 -16.76 6.12
C GLU A 531 -16.49 -16.09 5.51
N ALA A 532 -16.55 -14.75 5.46
CA ALA A 532 -17.63 -14.05 4.77
C ALA A 532 -17.59 -14.29 3.24
N ASN A 533 -16.39 -14.34 2.65
CA ASN A 533 -16.24 -14.64 1.22
C ASN A 533 -16.59 -16.11 0.92
N LYS A 534 -16.18 -17.07 1.76
CA LYS A 534 -16.56 -18.49 1.59
C LYS A 534 -18.08 -18.69 1.67
N ARG A 535 -18.75 -18.04 2.64
CA ARG A 535 -20.22 -18.07 2.74
C ARG A 535 -20.92 -17.55 1.49
N HIS A 536 -20.33 -16.57 0.80
CA HIS A 536 -20.88 -16.09 -0.47
C HIS A 536 -20.82 -17.19 -1.54
N LEU A 537 -19.68 -17.87 -1.69
CA LEU A 537 -19.57 -19.00 -2.63
C LEU A 537 -20.48 -20.18 -2.27
N HIS A 538 -20.64 -20.46 -0.97
CA HIS A 538 -21.59 -21.47 -0.49
C HIS A 538 -23.03 -21.14 -0.87
N ALA A 539 -23.44 -19.87 -0.75
CA ALA A 539 -24.76 -19.43 -1.15
C ALA A 539 -25.00 -19.58 -2.67
N ILE A 540 -23.96 -19.34 -3.48
CA ILE A 540 -24.02 -19.55 -4.94
C ILE A 540 -24.10 -21.05 -5.27
N SER A 541 -23.34 -21.90 -4.58
CA SER A 541 -23.35 -23.35 -4.84
C SER A 541 -24.69 -24.01 -4.51
N ASP A 542 -25.43 -23.46 -3.53
CA ASP A 542 -26.73 -23.98 -3.10
C ASP A 542 -27.91 -23.41 -3.91
N ALA A 543 -27.66 -22.52 -4.88
CA ALA A 543 -28.72 -21.88 -5.64
C ALA A 543 -29.48 -22.91 -6.51
N ILE A 544 -30.77 -23.11 -6.20
CA ILE A 544 -31.65 -24.05 -6.92
C ILE A 544 -32.07 -23.48 -8.28
N ALA A 545 -32.30 -22.17 -8.37
CA ALA A 545 -32.71 -21.51 -9.59
C ALA A 545 -31.48 -21.05 -10.38
N LEU A 546 -31.31 -21.59 -11.59
CA LEU A 546 -30.32 -21.14 -12.55
C LEU A 546 -30.99 -20.18 -13.55
N ASN A 547 -30.25 -19.15 -13.95
CA ASN A 547 -30.67 -18.21 -14.98
C ASN A 547 -29.81 -18.40 -16.22
N SER A 548 -30.39 -18.19 -17.40
CA SER A 548 -29.61 -17.97 -18.60
C SER A 548 -28.85 -16.65 -18.54
N HIS A 549 -27.59 -16.66 -18.99
CA HIS A 549 -26.74 -15.49 -19.03
C HIS A 549 -26.32 -15.19 -20.45
N GLY A 550 -26.52 -13.95 -20.88
CA GLY A 550 -26.13 -13.49 -22.22
C GLY A 550 -24.71 -12.94 -22.30
N VAL A 551 -24.37 -12.47 -23.49
CA VAL A 551 -23.22 -11.61 -23.75
C VAL A 551 -23.69 -10.19 -24.07
N ARG A 552 -22.85 -9.20 -23.80
CA ARG A 552 -23.17 -7.79 -24.04
C ARG A 552 -22.07 -7.08 -24.81
N ARG A 553 -22.51 -6.22 -25.72
CA ARG A 553 -21.72 -5.26 -26.48
C ARG A 553 -22.17 -3.85 -26.16
N GLU A 554 -21.23 -2.91 -26.11
CA GLU A 554 -21.51 -1.53 -25.71
C GLU A 554 -20.50 -0.58 -26.36
N VAL A 555 -21.00 0.50 -26.98
CA VAL A 555 -20.17 1.53 -27.63
C VAL A 555 -20.64 2.91 -27.21
N THR A 556 -19.67 3.79 -26.91
CA THR A 556 -19.94 5.20 -26.62
C THR A 556 -19.97 6.00 -27.92
N PHE A 557 -21.09 6.64 -28.22
CA PHE A 557 -21.31 7.47 -29.42
C PHE A 557 -21.56 8.94 -29.06
N ARG A 558 -21.29 9.84 -30.01
CA ARG A 558 -21.75 11.23 -29.93
C ARG A 558 -23.25 11.29 -30.20
N LEU A 559 -23.98 12.06 -29.40
CA LEU A 559 -25.42 12.15 -29.53
C LEU A 559 -25.86 12.83 -30.84
N ASP A 560 -25.18 13.89 -31.26
CA ASP A 560 -25.49 14.62 -32.49
C ASP A 560 -25.42 13.73 -33.74
N VAL A 561 -24.40 12.86 -33.82
CA VAL A 561 -24.24 11.86 -34.88
C VAL A 561 -25.40 10.86 -34.88
N ILE A 562 -25.72 10.26 -33.73
CA ILE A 562 -26.80 9.27 -33.62
C ILE A 562 -28.17 9.87 -33.94
N LEU A 563 -28.44 11.10 -33.49
CA LEU A 563 -29.70 11.77 -33.82
C LEU A 563 -29.80 12.09 -35.31
N SER A 564 -28.70 12.48 -35.95
CA SER A 564 -28.66 12.72 -37.40
C SER A 564 -28.89 11.44 -38.21
N MET A 565 -28.23 10.32 -37.84
CA MET A 565 -28.49 9.01 -38.43
C MET A 565 -29.96 8.61 -38.27
N TRP A 566 -30.52 8.80 -37.07
CA TRP A 566 -31.90 8.44 -36.79
C TRP A 566 -32.91 9.26 -37.60
N ALA A 567 -32.67 10.57 -37.75
CA ALA A 567 -33.50 11.46 -38.56
C ALA A 567 -33.53 11.04 -40.05
N ASN A 568 -32.43 10.48 -40.54
CA ASN A 568 -32.32 9.95 -41.90
C ASN A 568 -32.89 8.52 -42.04
N SER A 569 -33.69 8.05 -41.06
CA SER A 569 -34.31 6.72 -41.02
C SER A 569 -33.33 5.55 -41.00
N TYR A 570 -32.04 5.78 -40.66
CA TYR A 570 -31.03 4.72 -40.67
C TYR A 570 -31.32 3.58 -39.68
N PHE A 571 -32.01 3.85 -38.57
CA PHE A 571 -32.34 2.80 -37.59
C PHE A 571 -33.68 2.11 -37.86
N ASP A 572 -34.39 2.49 -38.93
CA ASP A 572 -35.64 1.84 -39.32
C ASP A 572 -35.36 0.36 -39.67
N PRO A 573 -35.91 -0.61 -38.92
CA PRO A 573 -35.66 -2.02 -39.17
C PRO A 573 -36.12 -2.49 -40.55
N ALA A 574 -37.03 -1.77 -41.21
CA ALA A 574 -37.45 -2.09 -42.58
C ALA A 574 -36.38 -1.75 -43.63
N GLN A 575 -35.52 -0.76 -43.36
CA GLN A 575 -34.48 -0.29 -44.27
C GLN A 575 -33.12 -0.90 -43.92
N GLU A 576 -32.79 -0.95 -42.63
CA GLU A 576 -31.48 -1.37 -42.11
C GLU A 576 -31.66 -2.46 -41.04
N PRO A 577 -31.80 -3.73 -41.48
CA PRO A 577 -32.19 -4.82 -40.59
C PRO A 577 -31.16 -5.17 -39.51
N HIS A 578 -29.88 -4.75 -39.62
CA HIS A 578 -28.84 -5.06 -38.62
C HIS A 578 -29.05 -4.36 -37.27
N THR A 579 -29.86 -3.30 -37.23
CA THR A 579 -30.27 -2.61 -35.99
C THR A 579 -31.67 -3.02 -35.49
N GLY A 580 -32.32 -3.90 -36.26
CA GLY A 580 -33.63 -4.46 -35.96
C GLY A 580 -33.63 -5.51 -34.84
N PRO A 581 -34.79 -6.14 -34.60
CA PRO A 581 -34.88 -7.28 -33.70
C PRO A 581 -34.09 -8.45 -34.30
N LEU A 582 -33.34 -9.13 -33.44
CA LEU A 582 -32.63 -10.34 -33.81
C LEU A 582 -33.28 -11.53 -33.12
N THR A 583 -33.70 -12.50 -33.92
CA THR A 583 -33.98 -13.87 -33.48
C THR A 583 -33.24 -14.79 -34.43
N GLN A 584 -32.12 -15.34 -33.98
CA GLN A 584 -31.28 -16.20 -34.80
C GLN A 584 -31.24 -17.61 -34.23
N MET A 585 -31.42 -18.58 -35.12
CA MET A 585 -31.20 -19.99 -34.83
C MET A 585 -29.73 -20.31 -35.06
N ILE A 586 -29.00 -20.59 -33.98
CA ILE A 586 -27.58 -20.91 -34.01
C ILE A 586 -27.42 -22.43 -34.09
N GLN A 587 -26.83 -22.89 -35.18
CA GLN A 587 -26.40 -24.26 -35.34
C GLN A 587 -25.18 -24.50 -34.45
N LEU A 588 -25.26 -25.51 -33.58
CA LEU A 588 -24.20 -25.78 -32.61
C LEU A 588 -23.08 -26.67 -33.15
N THR A 589 -23.24 -27.21 -34.38
CA THR A 589 -22.32 -28.15 -35.02
C THR A 589 -21.15 -27.45 -35.73
N ALA A 590 -20.02 -28.16 -35.86
CA ALA A 590 -18.80 -27.66 -36.51
C ALA A 590 -18.93 -27.31 -38.00
N GLN A 591 -20.02 -27.74 -38.66
CA GLN A 591 -20.29 -27.49 -40.09
C GLN A 591 -21.24 -26.29 -40.31
N ALA A 592 -21.45 -25.44 -39.29
CA ALA A 592 -22.29 -24.27 -39.42
C ALA A 592 -21.74 -23.31 -40.50
N ALA A 593 -22.58 -22.94 -41.47
CA ALA A 593 -22.23 -22.00 -42.54
C ALA A 593 -21.87 -20.59 -42.02
N ASN A 594 -22.38 -20.23 -40.84
CA ASN A 594 -22.15 -18.94 -40.19
C ASN A 594 -21.47 -19.15 -38.82
N HIS A 595 -20.34 -18.46 -38.59
CA HIS A 595 -19.57 -18.61 -37.36
C HIS A 595 -20.07 -17.69 -36.25
N ALA A 596 -20.55 -18.26 -35.14
CA ALA A 596 -20.98 -17.49 -33.96
C ALA A 596 -19.78 -17.06 -33.08
N PRO A 597 -19.70 -15.79 -32.62
CA PRO A 597 -18.57 -15.24 -31.86
C PRO A 597 -18.57 -15.62 -30.37
N PHE A 598 -19.55 -16.40 -29.92
CA PHE A 598 -19.68 -16.85 -28.53
C PHE A 598 -19.85 -18.37 -28.44
N TRP A 599 -19.44 -18.92 -27.31
CA TRP A 599 -19.75 -20.28 -26.89
C TRP A 599 -21.15 -20.33 -26.29
N VAL A 600 -21.87 -21.42 -26.54
CA VAL A 600 -23.10 -21.76 -25.82
C VAL A 600 -22.81 -22.95 -24.90
N VAL A 601 -22.95 -22.77 -23.59
CA VAL A 601 -22.67 -23.81 -22.61
C VAL A 601 -23.79 -23.89 -21.56
N PRO A 602 -24.05 -25.07 -20.95
CA PRO A 602 -24.99 -25.16 -19.84
C PRO A 602 -24.53 -24.29 -18.67
N THR A 603 -25.43 -23.47 -18.11
CA THR A 603 -25.13 -22.62 -16.97
C THR A 603 -24.69 -23.45 -15.75
N ALA A 604 -25.30 -24.61 -15.55
CA ALA A 604 -24.93 -25.54 -14.47
C ALA A 604 -23.46 -25.98 -14.56
N ASP A 605 -23.02 -26.41 -15.74
CA ASP A 605 -21.66 -26.91 -15.96
C ASP A 605 -20.63 -25.77 -15.81
N MET A 606 -20.94 -24.55 -16.30
CA MET A 606 -20.06 -23.39 -16.15
C MET A 606 -19.94 -22.96 -14.68
N ASN A 607 -21.06 -22.87 -13.95
CA ASN A 607 -21.03 -22.53 -12.52
C ASN A 607 -20.26 -23.60 -11.72
N ALA A 608 -20.49 -24.88 -12.02
CA ALA A 608 -19.78 -25.98 -11.38
C ALA A 608 -18.27 -25.90 -11.64
N LEU A 609 -17.84 -25.53 -12.86
CA LEU A 609 -16.44 -25.33 -13.18
C LEU A 609 -15.81 -24.19 -12.37
N ILE A 610 -16.46 -23.01 -12.34
CA ILE A 610 -15.96 -21.84 -11.59
C ILE A 610 -15.86 -22.18 -10.09
N LEU A 611 -16.90 -22.78 -9.51
CA LEU A 611 -16.93 -23.17 -8.10
C LEU A 611 -15.88 -24.24 -7.79
N THR A 612 -15.72 -25.24 -8.66
CA THR A 612 -14.68 -26.28 -8.51
C THR A 612 -13.29 -25.65 -8.59
N GLN A 613 -13.06 -24.70 -9.51
CA GLN A 613 -11.79 -23.98 -9.58
C GLN A 613 -11.53 -23.12 -8.34
N ALA A 614 -12.54 -22.44 -7.81
CA ALA A 614 -12.41 -21.70 -6.56
C ALA A 614 -12.06 -22.65 -5.40
N ALA A 615 -12.70 -23.82 -5.31
CA ALA A 615 -12.40 -24.85 -4.31
C ALA A 615 -10.95 -25.37 -4.39
N ARG A 616 -10.38 -25.50 -5.61
CA ARG A 616 -8.95 -25.86 -5.81
C ARG A 616 -8.00 -24.91 -5.08
N PHE A 617 -8.37 -23.64 -4.92
CA PHE A 617 -7.52 -22.64 -4.25
C PHE A 617 -7.92 -22.42 -2.80
N VAL A 618 -9.22 -22.50 -2.46
CA VAL A 618 -9.70 -22.36 -1.08
C VAL A 618 -9.15 -23.49 -0.21
N ALA A 619 -9.10 -24.74 -0.67
CA ALA A 619 -8.65 -25.85 0.16
C ALA A 619 -7.18 -25.72 0.63
N PRO A 620 -6.21 -25.40 -0.26
CA PRO A 620 -4.84 -25.11 0.17
C PRO A 620 -4.68 -23.82 0.99
N LEU A 621 -5.51 -22.80 0.74
CA LEU A 621 -5.52 -21.58 1.54
C LEU A 621 -6.00 -21.83 2.97
N ASP A 622 -7.08 -22.60 3.16
CA ASP A 622 -7.57 -23.01 4.48
C ASP A 622 -6.48 -23.76 5.26
N TYR A 623 -5.73 -24.67 4.62
CA TYR A 623 -4.56 -25.32 5.23
C TYR A 623 -3.47 -24.32 5.64
N CYS A 624 -3.08 -23.41 4.74
CA CYS A 624 -2.09 -22.37 5.04
C CYS A 624 -2.51 -21.51 6.24
N PHE A 625 -3.80 -21.20 6.32
CA PHE A 625 -4.35 -20.35 7.38
C PHE A 625 -4.54 -21.11 8.71
N ASP A 626 -4.88 -22.40 8.67
CA ASP A 626 -5.00 -23.21 9.88
C ASP A 626 -3.63 -23.57 10.46
N ALA A 627 -2.61 -23.83 9.62
CA ALA A 627 -1.24 -24.07 10.05
C ALA A 627 -0.66 -22.92 10.89
N ALA A 628 -1.04 -21.67 10.57
CA ALA A 628 -0.64 -20.50 11.36
C ALA A 628 -1.39 -20.39 12.70
N SER A 629 -2.55 -21.02 12.85
CA SER A 629 -3.39 -20.98 14.06
C SER A 629 -3.06 -22.10 15.07
N ALA A 630 -2.64 -23.27 14.59
CA ALA A 630 -2.37 -24.46 15.42
C ALA A 630 -1.22 -24.31 16.44
N ALA A 631 -0.40 -23.25 16.32
CA ALA A 631 0.69 -22.95 17.25
C ALA A 631 0.23 -22.52 18.66
N GLY A 632 -1.09 -22.38 18.90
CA GLY A 632 -1.67 -22.17 20.22
C GLY A 632 -2.02 -23.47 20.98
N ALA A 633 -2.03 -24.62 20.32
CA ALA A 633 -2.34 -25.91 20.94
C ALA A 633 -1.04 -26.63 21.35
N SER A 634 -1.02 -27.09 22.60
CA SER A 634 0.07 -27.74 23.33
C SER A 634 0.53 -29.08 22.72
N SER A 635 1.12 -29.05 21.52
CA SER A 635 1.86 -30.18 20.95
C SER A 635 3.34 -29.81 20.87
N GLU A 636 4.20 -30.69 21.37
CA GLU A 636 5.67 -30.57 21.33
C GLU A 636 6.21 -30.36 19.89
N ALA A 637 5.41 -30.67 18.86
CA ALA A 637 5.73 -30.40 17.45
C ALA A 637 5.72 -28.92 17.06
N ALA A 638 5.04 -28.04 17.83
CA ALA A 638 4.98 -26.59 17.57
C ALA A 638 6.31 -25.86 17.91
N GLN A 639 7.29 -26.55 18.50
CA GLN A 639 8.61 -26.01 18.86
C GLN A 639 9.68 -26.22 17.76
N SER A 640 9.27 -26.67 16.57
CA SER A 640 10.15 -26.84 15.43
C SER A 640 10.72 -25.50 14.95
N THR A 641 12.04 -25.49 14.78
CA THR A 641 12.92 -24.41 14.29
C THR A 641 12.52 -23.86 12.90
N ASP A 642 11.58 -24.53 12.23
CA ASP A 642 11.16 -24.33 10.84
C ASP A 642 9.81 -23.59 10.74
N SER A 643 9.13 -23.32 11.87
CA SER A 643 7.75 -22.79 11.86
C SER A 643 7.63 -21.37 11.29
N SER A 644 8.49 -20.43 11.69
CA SER A 644 8.49 -19.05 11.17
C SER A 644 8.90 -18.99 9.69
N VAL A 645 9.86 -19.83 9.27
CA VAL A 645 10.31 -19.94 7.87
C VAL A 645 9.18 -20.49 6.99
N ARG A 646 8.52 -21.57 7.44
CA ARG A 646 7.34 -22.12 6.76
C ARG A 646 6.21 -21.12 6.63
N ARG A 647 5.98 -20.25 7.61
CA ARG A 647 4.99 -19.16 7.51
C ARG A 647 5.33 -18.15 6.42
N ILE A 648 6.61 -17.84 6.21
CA ILE A 648 7.04 -16.99 5.08
C ILE A 648 6.75 -17.68 3.74
N PHE A 649 7.05 -18.98 3.60
CA PHE A 649 6.72 -19.72 2.38
C PHE A 649 5.21 -19.85 2.16
N SER A 650 4.47 -20.10 3.23
CA SER A 650 3.01 -20.13 3.24
C SER A 650 2.42 -18.78 2.82
N PHE A 651 3.00 -17.66 3.25
CA PHE A 651 2.57 -16.32 2.82
C PHE A 651 2.72 -16.10 1.32
N TYR A 652 3.88 -16.45 0.74
CA TYR A 652 4.07 -16.33 -0.72
C TYR A 652 3.13 -17.23 -1.51
N THR A 653 2.91 -18.44 -1.00
CA THR A 653 1.94 -19.38 -1.57
C THR A 653 0.53 -18.81 -1.48
N ALA A 654 0.12 -18.29 -0.33
CA ALA A 654 -1.18 -17.67 -0.11
C ALA A 654 -1.37 -16.42 -0.98
N GLN A 655 -0.32 -15.65 -1.24
CA GLN A 655 -0.36 -14.50 -2.14
C GLN A 655 -0.67 -14.92 -3.58
N LEU A 656 0.01 -15.95 -4.09
CA LEU A 656 -0.28 -16.54 -5.40
C LEU A 656 -1.72 -17.05 -5.46
N LEU A 657 -2.08 -17.95 -4.54
CA LEU A 657 -3.38 -18.63 -4.58
C LEU A 657 -4.56 -17.69 -4.36
N SER A 658 -4.41 -16.65 -3.52
CA SER A 658 -5.46 -15.64 -3.34
C SER A 658 -5.65 -14.81 -4.61
N ARG A 659 -4.56 -14.45 -5.31
CA ARG A 659 -4.67 -13.72 -6.59
C ARG A 659 -5.32 -14.60 -7.67
N LEU A 660 -4.95 -15.88 -7.75
CA LEU A 660 -5.58 -16.83 -8.67
C LEU A 660 -7.06 -17.07 -8.34
N LEU A 661 -7.42 -17.19 -7.06
CA LEU A 661 -8.81 -17.32 -6.62
C LEU A 661 -9.65 -16.12 -7.03
N ALA A 662 -9.15 -14.89 -6.85
CA ALA A 662 -9.85 -13.69 -7.30
C ALA A 662 -10.06 -13.70 -8.82
N LEU A 663 -9.04 -14.04 -9.61
CA LEU A 663 -9.11 -14.11 -11.07
C LEU A 663 -9.98 -15.26 -11.60
N CYS A 664 -10.17 -16.31 -10.81
CA CYS A 664 -11.12 -17.39 -11.10
C CYS A 664 -12.57 -16.91 -11.08
N LEU A 665 -12.87 -15.85 -10.31
CA LEU A 665 -14.23 -15.34 -10.10
C LEU A 665 -14.53 -14.08 -10.93
N THR A 666 -13.52 -13.51 -11.59
CA THR A 666 -13.64 -12.23 -12.29
C THR A 666 -13.11 -12.31 -13.74
N SER A 667 -13.40 -11.27 -14.51
CA SER A 667 -12.82 -10.99 -15.82
C SER A 667 -11.95 -9.75 -15.69
N GLU A 668 -10.76 -9.90 -15.11
CA GLU A 668 -9.83 -8.79 -14.84
C GLU A 668 -8.71 -8.69 -15.87
N GLN A 669 -8.22 -7.46 -16.04
CA GLN A 669 -7.07 -7.20 -16.88
C GLN A 669 -5.87 -7.85 -16.20
N GLN A 670 -5.03 -8.55 -16.96
CA GLN A 670 -3.71 -8.91 -16.46
C GLN A 670 -2.90 -7.62 -16.32
N LEU A 671 -2.61 -7.24 -15.08
CA LEU A 671 -1.87 -6.01 -14.79
C LEU A 671 -0.38 -6.29 -14.80
N LYS A 672 0.45 -5.28 -15.06
CA LYS A 672 1.91 -5.44 -15.14
C LYS A 672 2.52 -6.05 -13.87
N TYR A 673 1.91 -5.80 -12.71
CA TYR A 673 2.35 -6.41 -11.45
C TYR A 673 1.95 -7.88 -11.30
N ASP A 674 1.15 -8.46 -12.20
CA ASP A 674 0.88 -9.90 -12.27
C ASP A 674 1.86 -10.62 -13.22
N ASN A 675 2.81 -9.91 -13.84
CA ASN A 675 3.80 -10.51 -14.76
C ASN A 675 4.57 -11.67 -14.13
N TRP A 676 4.82 -11.63 -12.82
CA TRP A 676 5.47 -12.72 -12.10
C TRP A 676 4.66 -14.02 -12.05
N ILE A 677 3.35 -13.95 -12.28
CA ILE A 677 2.46 -15.12 -12.40
C ILE A 677 2.48 -15.63 -13.84
N TRP A 678 2.28 -14.73 -14.80
CA TRP A 678 1.99 -15.11 -16.19
C TRP A 678 3.22 -15.37 -17.05
N LEU A 679 4.27 -14.56 -16.88
CA LEU A 679 5.47 -14.58 -17.72
C LEU A 679 6.58 -15.42 -17.08
N THR A 680 7.37 -16.11 -17.89
CA THR A 680 8.58 -16.81 -17.42
C THR A 680 9.69 -15.82 -17.11
N CYS A 681 9.82 -14.77 -17.92
CA CYS A 681 10.73 -13.66 -17.71
C CYS A 681 10.21 -12.40 -18.40
N TRP A 682 10.62 -11.23 -17.92
CA TRP A 682 10.38 -9.95 -18.58
C TRP A 682 11.51 -8.96 -18.29
N LYS A 683 11.67 -7.98 -19.18
CA LYS A 683 12.76 -6.99 -19.11
C LYS A 683 12.21 -5.61 -18.79
N ILE A 684 12.94 -4.85 -17.98
CA ILE A 684 12.61 -3.47 -17.59
C ILE A 684 13.84 -2.56 -17.63
N ARG A 685 13.64 -1.28 -17.91
CA ARG A 685 14.74 -0.30 -17.94
C ARG A 685 15.28 -0.04 -16.54
N ASN A 686 16.60 0.05 -16.41
CA ASN A 686 17.24 0.41 -15.16
C ASN A 686 17.18 1.94 -14.94
N ASN A 687 16.32 2.38 -14.01
CA ASN A 687 16.14 3.80 -13.70
C ASN A 687 17.21 4.38 -12.75
N SER A 688 18.25 3.63 -12.39
CA SER A 688 19.35 4.15 -11.57
C SER A 688 20.17 5.20 -12.32
N SER A 689 20.51 6.30 -11.63
CA SER A 689 21.14 7.51 -12.20
C SER A 689 22.47 7.27 -12.92
N SER A 690 23.14 6.14 -12.65
CA SER A 690 24.44 5.79 -13.22
C SER A 690 24.36 4.85 -14.44
N HIS A 691 23.23 4.19 -14.72
CA HIS A 691 23.15 3.11 -15.72
C HIS A 691 21.88 3.15 -16.59
N ARG A 692 21.49 4.33 -17.10
CA ARG A 692 20.31 4.51 -17.98
C ARG A 692 20.30 3.67 -19.27
N LYS A 693 21.42 3.06 -19.65
CA LYS A 693 21.55 2.19 -20.84
C LYS A 693 21.49 0.69 -20.53
N SER A 694 21.21 0.30 -19.28
CA SER A 694 21.15 -1.12 -18.89
C SER A 694 19.71 -1.58 -18.69
N MET A 695 19.46 -2.85 -19.04
CA MET A 695 18.17 -3.50 -18.83
C MET A 695 18.29 -4.45 -17.64
N LEU A 696 17.19 -4.62 -16.90
CA LEU A 696 17.06 -5.61 -15.84
C LEU A 696 16.11 -6.71 -16.32
N GLU A 697 16.51 -7.96 -16.17
CA GLU A 697 15.66 -9.13 -16.39
C GLU A 697 15.13 -9.64 -15.06
N ARG A 698 13.83 -9.93 -15.04
CA ARG A 698 13.08 -10.44 -13.90
C ARG A 698 12.47 -11.79 -14.29
N LYS A 699 12.44 -12.74 -13.36
CA LYS A 699 11.90 -14.10 -13.57
C LYS A 699 10.52 -14.25 -12.91
N GLY A 700 9.61 -14.92 -13.59
CA GLY A 700 8.25 -15.24 -13.14
C GLY A 700 7.93 -16.73 -13.25
N LEU A 701 6.68 -17.10 -12.95
CA LEU A 701 6.17 -18.48 -12.93
C LEU A 701 5.76 -19.00 -14.32
N GLY A 702 5.51 -18.14 -15.30
CA GLY A 702 5.18 -18.59 -16.66
C GLY A 702 3.84 -19.33 -16.82
N LEU A 703 2.87 -19.10 -15.94
CA LEU A 703 1.61 -19.87 -15.93
C LEU A 703 0.74 -19.65 -17.18
N GLY A 704 0.97 -18.57 -17.95
CA GLY A 704 0.22 -18.30 -19.19
C GLY A 704 0.41 -19.38 -20.27
N LYS A 705 1.60 -19.98 -20.36
CA LYS A 705 1.88 -21.08 -21.30
C LYS A 705 1.06 -22.34 -20.96
N VAL A 706 0.84 -22.58 -19.67
CA VAL A 706 0.12 -23.76 -19.19
C VAL A 706 -1.38 -23.69 -19.50
N ILE A 707 -1.97 -22.50 -19.34
CA ILE A 707 -3.38 -22.25 -19.73
C ILE A 707 -3.57 -22.50 -21.23
N THR A 708 -2.63 -22.00 -22.04
CA THR A 708 -2.69 -22.16 -23.51
C THR A 708 -2.68 -23.63 -23.93
N ALA A 709 -1.84 -24.45 -23.29
CA ALA A 709 -1.70 -25.86 -23.63
C ALA A 709 -2.87 -26.74 -23.16
N SER A 710 -3.44 -26.47 -21.97
CA SER A 710 -4.41 -27.37 -21.33
C SER A 710 -5.86 -26.86 -21.33
N GLY A 711 -6.08 -25.61 -21.76
CA GLY A 711 -7.39 -24.94 -21.77
C GLY A 711 -7.78 -24.27 -20.45
N MET A 712 -7.08 -24.56 -19.35
CA MET A 712 -7.33 -24.00 -18.01
C MET A 712 -6.04 -23.91 -17.17
N LEU A 713 -6.06 -23.23 -16.02
CA LEU A 713 -4.85 -23.08 -15.22
C LEU A 713 -4.41 -24.36 -14.49
N TRP A 714 -3.12 -24.69 -14.61
CA TRP A 714 -2.38 -25.65 -13.78
C TRP A 714 -1.03 -25.05 -13.34
N ILE A 715 -0.59 -25.42 -12.14
CA ILE A 715 0.71 -25.00 -11.59
C ILE A 715 1.73 -26.09 -11.93
N PRO A 716 2.87 -25.79 -12.56
CA PRO A 716 3.92 -26.80 -12.80
C PRO A 716 4.36 -27.50 -11.51
N GLN A 717 4.52 -28.83 -11.55
CA GLN A 717 4.91 -29.63 -10.38
C GLN A 717 6.18 -29.11 -9.69
N SER A 718 7.16 -28.62 -10.46
CA SER A 718 8.43 -28.10 -9.93
C SER A 718 8.29 -26.82 -9.10
N HIS A 719 7.16 -26.11 -9.23
CA HIS A 719 6.92 -24.85 -8.50
C HIS A 719 6.40 -25.07 -7.08
N ILE A 720 5.99 -26.28 -6.70
CA ILE A 720 5.47 -26.60 -5.36
C ILE A 720 6.35 -27.68 -4.72
N ASP A 721 6.70 -27.51 -3.45
CA ASP A 721 7.24 -28.57 -2.62
C ASP A 721 6.09 -29.41 -2.04
N TRP A 722 5.82 -30.56 -2.66
CA TRP A 722 4.73 -31.47 -2.28
C TRP A 722 4.90 -32.12 -0.90
N ARG A 723 6.05 -31.97 -0.24
CA ARG A 723 6.20 -32.40 1.16
C ARG A 723 5.61 -31.41 2.15
N SER A 724 5.56 -30.12 1.79
CA SER A 724 5.17 -29.04 2.69
C SER A 724 3.94 -28.25 2.20
N GLY A 725 3.60 -28.33 0.92
CA GLY A 725 2.46 -27.65 0.29
C GLY A 725 2.69 -26.19 -0.01
N TYR A 726 3.95 -25.75 -0.08
CA TYR A 726 4.33 -24.37 -0.35
C TYR A 726 5.06 -24.25 -1.68
N LEU A 727 5.18 -23.03 -2.19
CA LEU A 727 6.06 -22.75 -3.32
C LEU A 727 7.48 -23.26 -3.04
N SER A 728 8.04 -23.95 -4.03
CA SER A 728 9.36 -24.57 -3.89
C SER A 728 10.42 -23.50 -3.64
N LEU A 729 11.36 -23.80 -2.73
CA LEU A 729 12.41 -22.87 -2.36
C LEU A 729 13.29 -22.50 -3.56
N GLU A 730 13.52 -23.45 -4.48
CA GLU A 730 14.21 -23.20 -5.75
C GLU A 730 13.53 -22.11 -6.57
N THR A 731 12.20 -22.13 -6.64
CA THR A 731 11.40 -21.11 -7.34
C THR A 731 11.45 -19.78 -6.59
N LEU A 732 11.18 -19.78 -5.29
CA LEU A 732 11.10 -18.55 -4.48
C LEU A 732 12.39 -17.73 -4.47
N VAL A 733 13.54 -18.39 -4.50
CA VAL A 733 14.84 -17.71 -4.46
C VAL A 733 15.11 -16.92 -5.75
N GLU A 734 14.48 -17.28 -6.87
CA GLU A 734 14.71 -16.64 -8.18
C GLU A 734 13.51 -15.79 -8.65
N LEU A 735 12.37 -15.94 -8.00
CA LEU A 735 11.12 -15.30 -8.38
C LEU A 735 11.11 -13.81 -8.02
N TYR A 736 10.87 -12.95 -9.01
CA TYR A 736 10.65 -11.53 -8.77
C TYR A 736 9.17 -11.27 -8.49
N ILE A 737 8.80 -10.95 -7.25
CA ILE A 737 7.44 -10.56 -6.90
C ILE A 737 7.38 -9.03 -6.77
N PRO A 738 6.74 -8.32 -7.71
CA PRO A 738 6.59 -6.86 -7.64
C PRO A 738 5.65 -6.48 -6.50
N ARG A 739 5.72 -5.22 -6.08
CA ARG A 739 4.70 -4.64 -5.21
C ARG A 739 3.38 -4.55 -5.98
N SER A 740 2.39 -5.34 -5.59
CA SER A 740 1.02 -5.17 -6.08
C SER A 740 0.39 -3.93 -5.41
N PRO A 741 -0.31 -3.05 -6.14
CA PRO A 741 -1.10 -1.95 -5.55
C PRO A 741 -2.23 -2.46 -4.63
N ILE A 742 -2.76 -3.65 -4.90
CA ILE A 742 -3.80 -4.29 -4.08
C ILE A 742 -3.18 -4.84 -2.79
N GLN A 743 -1.91 -5.26 -2.84
CA GLN A 743 -1.18 -5.72 -1.66
C GLN A 743 -0.99 -4.57 -0.68
N ALA A 744 -1.53 -4.75 0.53
CA ALA A 744 -1.44 -3.74 1.55
C ALA A 744 0.02 -3.34 1.78
N ARG A 745 0.30 -2.04 1.92
CA ARG A 745 1.67 -1.52 2.10
C ARG A 745 2.43 -2.27 3.20
N VAL A 746 1.73 -2.63 4.27
CA VAL A 746 2.23 -3.43 5.40
C VAL A 746 2.84 -4.77 4.98
N SER A 747 2.25 -5.40 3.97
CA SER A 747 2.64 -6.70 3.43
C SER A 747 3.56 -6.60 2.22
N SER A 748 4.07 -5.42 1.88
CA SER A 748 4.96 -5.26 0.72
C SER A 748 6.18 -6.18 0.78
N GLN A 749 6.68 -6.57 -0.39
CA GLN A 749 7.84 -7.47 -0.51
C GLN A 749 9.03 -7.01 0.32
N ALA A 750 9.33 -5.70 0.32
CA ALA A 750 10.41 -5.13 1.13
C ALA A 750 10.17 -5.30 2.64
N ASN A 751 8.93 -5.13 3.11
CA ASN A 751 8.60 -5.31 4.53
C ASN A 751 8.67 -6.78 4.95
N VAL A 752 8.21 -7.70 4.10
CA VAL A 752 8.27 -9.15 4.35
C VAL A 752 9.73 -9.63 4.31
N GLN A 753 10.54 -9.15 3.36
CA GLN A 753 11.99 -9.41 3.31
C GLN A 753 12.70 -8.81 4.52
N SER A 754 12.32 -7.61 4.95
CA SER A 754 12.83 -6.99 6.18
C SER A 754 12.47 -7.82 7.42
N LEU A 755 11.22 -8.26 7.58
CA LEU A 755 10.82 -9.17 8.67
C LEU A 755 11.61 -10.48 8.60
N THR A 756 11.77 -11.04 7.41
CA THR A 756 12.49 -12.29 7.17
C THR A 756 13.94 -12.14 7.63
N ALA A 757 14.66 -11.15 7.11
CA ALA A 757 16.06 -10.91 7.42
C ALA A 757 16.29 -10.45 8.86
N SER A 758 15.37 -9.68 9.45
CA SER A 758 15.56 -9.06 10.75
C SER A 758 15.18 -9.96 11.92
N LYS A 759 14.16 -10.83 11.78
CA LYS A 759 13.61 -11.67 12.85
C LYS A 759 13.66 -13.16 12.51
N VAL A 760 13.06 -13.57 11.40
CA VAL A 760 12.92 -15.00 11.05
C VAL A 760 14.28 -15.68 10.87
N SER A 761 15.20 -15.02 10.16
CA SER A 761 16.57 -15.51 9.98
C SER A 761 17.28 -15.70 11.31
N ILE A 762 17.17 -14.73 12.24
CA ILE A 762 17.83 -14.78 13.54
C ILE A 762 17.31 -15.95 14.38
N GLU A 763 15.99 -16.09 14.50
CA GLU A 763 15.37 -17.21 15.21
C GLU A 763 15.84 -18.55 14.64
N TYR A 764 15.85 -18.68 13.30
CA TYR A 764 16.33 -19.88 12.61
C TYR A 764 17.80 -20.20 12.97
N TYR A 765 18.71 -19.22 12.90
CA TYR A 765 20.13 -19.46 13.20
C TYR A 765 20.38 -19.82 14.67
N LEU A 766 19.70 -19.16 15.61
CA LEU A 766 19.78 -19.51 17.04
C LEU A 766 19.39 -20.96 17.27
N HIS A 767 18.26 -21.36 16.70
CA HIS A 767 17.76 -22.72 16.77
C HIS A 767 18.72 -23.76 16.17
N VAL A 768 19.26 -23.49 14.97
CA VAL A 768 20.23 -24.39 14.32
C VAL A 768 21.50 -24.53 15.15
N TRP A 769 22.08 -23.42 15.61
CA TRP A 769 23.31 -23.48 16.40
C TRP A 769 23.13 -24.18 17.75
N LEU A 770 21.98 -24.01 18.41
CA LEU A 770 21.69 -24.67 19.68
C LEU A 770 21.41 -26.17 19.49
N ARG A 771 20.74 -26.55 18.40
CA ARG A 771 20.58 -27.96 18.03
C ARG A 771 21.94 -28.60 17.73
N ASP A 772 22.76 -27.96 16.91
CA ASP A 772 24.09 -28.47 16.56
C ASP A 772 25.02 -28.51 17.79
N SER A 773 24.86 -27.55 18.72
CA SER A 773 25.54 -27.54 20.03
C SER A 773 25.12 -28.75 20.88
N ARG A 774 23.81 -29.03 20.97
CA ARG A 774 23.28 -30.21 21.67
C ARG A 774 23.85 -31.50 21.10
N THR A 775 23.79 -31.68 19.78
CA THR A 775 24.35 -32.85 19.12
C THR A 775 25.85 -32.97 19.40
N ALA A 776 26.60 -31.86 19.40
CA ALA A 776 28.01 -31.88 19.75
C ALA A 776 28.25 -32.28 21.23
N PHE A 777 27.42 -31.85 22.17
CA PHE A 777 27.48 -32.32 23.58
C PHE A 777 27.22 -33.84 23.67
N GLU A 778 26.20 -34.34 22.98
CA GLU A 778 25.84 -35.77 22.94
C GLU A 778 26.97 -36.64 22.35
N HIS A 779 27.76 -36.10 21.42
CA HIS A 779 28.93 -36.77 20.82
C HIS A 779 30.26 -36.52 21.56
N GLY A 780 30.22 -35.91 22.77
CA GLY A 780 31.43 -35.64 23.57
C GLY A 780 32.32 -34.50 23.06
N GLN A 781 31.89 -33.74 22.05
CA GLN A 781 32.65 -32.63 21.45
C GLN A 781 32.43 -31.31 22.20
N ARG A 782 32.83 -31.28 23.48
CA ARG A 782 32.50 -30.18 24.42
C ARG A 782 32.95 -28.80 23.94
N GLU A 783 34.17 -28.66 23.42
CA GLU A 783 34.69 -27.36 22.96
C GLU A 783 33.88 -26.77 21.79
N LYS A 784 33.50 -27.62 20.82
CA LYS A 784 32.67 -27.23 19.68
C LYS A 784 31.26 -26.84 20.14
N ALA A 785 30.69 -27.62 21.06
CA ALA A 785 29.37 -27.36 21.63
C ALA A 785 29.32 -26.03 22.38
N GLU A 786 30.34 -25.75 23.21
CA GLU A 786 30.47 -24.49 23.95
C GLU A 786 30.68 -23.29 23.03
N LYS A 787 31.47 -23.42 21.94
CA LYS A 787 31.63 -22.38 20.92
C LYS A 787 30.31 -22.03 20.23
N LEU A 788 29.52 -23.03 19.83
CA LEU A 788 28.21 -22.82 19.18
C LEU A 788 27.20 -22.16 20.12
N ALA A 789 27.12 -22.64 21.37
CA ALA A 789 26.25 -22.04 22.39
C ALA A 789 26.67 -20.59 22.69
N HIS A 790 27.98 -20.32 22.79
CA HIS A 790 28.47 -18.96 23.00
C HIS A 790 28.10 -18.02 21.84
N ARG A 791 28.25 -18.49 20.59
CA ARG A 791 27.84 -17.73 19.40
C ARG A 791 26.33 -17.41 19.41
N ALA A 792 25.50 -18.38 19.78
CA ALA A 792 24.06 -18.18 19.92
C ALA A 792 23.71 -17.16 21.02
N ALA A 793 24.34 -17.26 22.19
CA ALA A 793 24.16 -16.29 23.28
C ALA A 793 24.59 -14.87 22.87
N ASN A 794 25.67 -14.76 22.10
CA ASN A 794 26.19 -13.48 21.63
C ASN A 794 25.23 -12.80 20.63
N LEU A 795 24.74 -13.55 19.64
CA LEU A 795 23.74 -13.06 18.69
C LEU A 795 22.45 -12.63 19.40
N ALA A 796 21.96 -13.45 20.34
CA ALA A 796 20.77 -13.14 21.13
C ALA A 796 20.96 -11.83 21.93
N ALA A 797 22.11 -11.65 22.60
CA ALA A 797 22.41 -10.45 23.36
C ALA A 797 22.47 -9.19 22.48
N GLN A 798 23.11 -9.27 21.32
CA GLN A 798 23.19 -8.15 20.37
C GLN A 798 21.82 -7.76 19.81
N GLU A 799 20.97 -8.73 19.44
CA GLU A 799 19.64 -8.41 18.89
C GLU A 799 18.67 -7.86 19.95
N ILE A 800 18.77 -8.33 21.21
CA ILE A 800 18.04 -7.73 22.33
C ILE A 800 18.52 -6.29 22.59
N ALA A 801 19.83 -6.04 22.55
CA ALA A 801 20.39 -4.71 22.70
C ALA A 801 19.95 -3.77 21.57
N ARG A 802 19.93 -4.27 20.32
CA ARG A 802 19.41 -3.55 19.15
C ARG A 802 17.98 -3.10 19.34
N ALA A 803 17.10 -4.02 19.76
CA ALA A 803 15.71 -3.71 20.06
C ALA A 803 15.57 -2.67 21.19
N TYR A 804 16.44 -2.75 22.21
CA TYR A 804 16.48 -1.77 23.29
C TYR A 804 16.94 -0.38 22.81
N HIS A 805 17.94 -0.30 21.93
CA HIS A 805 18.40 0.98 21.35
C HIS A 805 17.30 1.68 20.56
N GLN A 806 16.58 0.95 19.70
CA GLN A 806 15.44 1.50 18.96
C GLN A 806 14.34 1.98 19.90
N HIS A 807 14.02 1.18 20.93
CA HIS A 807 13.05 1.54 21.96
C HIS A 807 13.44 2.84 22.67
N LEU A 808 14.71 2.98 23.05
CA LEU A 808 15.23 4.18 23.72
C LEU A 808 15.08 5.43 22.84
N LEU A 809 15.48 5.35 21.57
CA LEU A 809 15.39 6.46 20.62
C LEU A 809 13.94 6.87 20.33
N LEU A 810 13.04 5.90 20.13
CA LEU A 810 11.60 6.16 19.93
C LEU A 810 10.95 6.81 21.16
N LYS A 811 11.39 6.45 22.36
CA LYS A 811 10.93 7.10 23.59
C LYS A 811 11.41 8.54 23.67
N LEU A 812 12.65 8.83 23.27
CA LEU A 812 13.15 10.22 23.20
C LEU A 812 12.37 11.05 22.19
N GLU A 813 12.08 10.50 21.01
CA GLU A 813 11.22 11.14 20.01
C GLU A 813 9.82 11.43 20.55
N ALA A 814 9.22 10.47 21.26
CA ALA A 814 7.92 10.64 21.88
C ALA A 814 7.90 11.74 22.94
N TYR A 815 8.95 11.85 23.76
CA TYR A 815 9.09 12.93 24.75
C TYR A 815 9.34 14.28 24.08
N TRP A 816 10.14 14.32 23.00
CA TRP A 816 10.36 15.53 22.21
C TRP A 816 9.06 16.04 21.59
N SER A 817 8.27 15.11 21.03
CA SER A 817 6.96 15.42 20.45
C SER A 817 6.02 16.10 21.46
N ARG A 818 6.04 15.69 22.73
CA ARG A 818 5.22 16.30 23.80
C ARG A 818 5.69 17.69 24.24
N VAL A 819 6.94 18.06 23.96
CA VAL A 819 7.42 19.44 24.20
C VAL A 819 6.73 20.41 23.24
N ALA A 820 6.29 19.93 22.06
CA ALA A 820 5.59 20.74 21.07
C ALA A 820 4.15 21.13 21.48
N ASP A 821 3.47 20.31 22.27
CA ASP A 821 2.08 20.56 22.71
C ASP A 821 1.95 21.74 23.68
N MET A 822 3.02 22.11 24.38
CA MET A 822 2.99 23.15 25.42
C MET A 822 3.01 24.59 24.88
N ARG A 823 3.18 24.83 23.57
CA ARG A 823 3.24 26.19 22.98
C ARG A 823 2.44 26.38 21.68
N GLY A 824 1.51 25.49 21.36
CA GLY A 824 0.51 25.70 20.30
C GLY A 824 1.03 25.82 18.86
N ASN A 825 2.23 25.33 18.56
CA ASN A 825 2.83 25.50 17.23
C ASN A 825 2.60 24.26 16.34
N ARG A 826 1.86 24.41 15.24
CA ARG A 826 1.34 23.29 14.39
C ARG A 826 2.31 22.71 13.35
N ARG A 827 3.57 23.14 13.30
CA ARG A 827 4.60 22.54 12.42
C ARG A 827 5.93 22.57 13.14
N ARG A 828 6.64 21.44 13.32
CA ARG A 828 8.11 21.42 13.36
C ARG A 828 8.77 20.04 13.33
N GLN A 829 10.05 20.11 12.94
CA GLN A 829 10.89 19.06 12.38
C GLN A 829 11.29 17.97 13.40
N PRO A 830 11.30 16.69 13.00
CA PRO A 830 11.94 15.63 13.78
C PRO A 830 13.44 15.91 13.96
N LEU A 831 14.00 15.49 15.09
CA LEU A 831 15.44 15.61 15.35
C LEU A 831 16.19 14.65 14.44
N ARG A 832 17.03 15.19 13.54
CA ARG A 832 17.77 14.43 12.53
C ARG A 832 18.67 13.38 13.18
N ARG A 833 19.28 13.68 14.33
CA ARG A 833 20.14 12.72 15.02
C ARG A 833 19.36 11.53 15.56
N ILE A 834 18.11 11.71 16.03
CA ILE A 834 17.26 10.58 16.44
C ILE A 834 16.95 9.70 15.22
N GLN A 835 16.57 10.31 14.09
CA GLN A 835 16.28 9.57 12.85
C GLN A 835 17.50 8.78 12.37
N GLN A 836 18.67 9.43 12.31
CA GLN A 836 19.93 8.79 11.97
C GLN A 836 20.27 7.65 12.95
N GLY A 837 20.03 7.82 14.24
CA GLY A 837 20.25 6.76 15.24
C GLY A 837 19.32 5.55 15.05
N LEU A 838 18.05 5.79 14.66
CA LEU A 838 17.11 4.71 14.34
C LEU A 838 17.56 3.92 13.11
N GLU A 839 17.99 4.62 12.06
CA GLU A 839 18.58 4.01 10.86
C GLU A 839 19.85 3.22 11.20
N GLU A 840 20.82 3.85 11.88
CA GLU A 840 22.10 3.25 12.28
C GLU A 840 21.93 2.01 13.16
N SER A 841 20.97 2.02 14.11
CA SER A 841 20.71 0.88 14.99
C SER A 841 19.97 -0.26 14.27
N SER A 842 19.22 0.02 13.20
CA SER A 842 18.51 -1.01 12.42
C SER A 842 19.42 -1.81 11.47
N ASN A 843 20.56 -1.26 11.07
CA ASN A 843 21.51 -1.88 10.14
C ASN A 843 22.13 -3.18 10.67
N HIS A 844 22.53 -4.12 9.80
CA HIS A 844 23.18 -5.37 10.26
C HIS A 844 24.41 -5.11 11.12
N LEU A 845 25.25 -4.15 10.73
CA LEU A 845 26.30 -3.58 11.55
C LEU A 845 25.73 -2.40 12.35
N GLY A 846 24.93 -2.72 13.37
CA GLY A 846 24.15 -1.72 14.09
C GLY A 846 25.00 -0.87 15.00
N ARG A 847 24.89 0.45 14.94
CA ARG A 847 25.63 1.31 15.89
C ARG A 847 25.01 1.21 17.29
N ILE A 848 25.84 1.05 18.31
CA ILE A 848 25.42 1.04 19.72
C ILE A 848 25.06 2.47 20.14
N VAL A 849 23.93 2.65 20.81
CA VAL A 849 23.53 3.95 21.34
C VAL A 849 24.27 4.19 22.64
N ASP A 850 25.21 5.12 22.59
CA ASP A 850 26.08 5.55 23.69
C ASP A 850 25.71 6.95 24.20
N ALA A 851 26.39 7.41 25.25
CA ALA A 851 26.10 8.73 25.81
C ALA A 851 26.46 9.88 24.85
N GLN A 852 27.37 9.65 23.89
CA GLN A 852 27.65 10.63 22.82
C GLN A 852 26.41 10.80 21.93
N THR A 853 25.79 9.71 21.51
CA THR A 853 24.55 9.74 20.71
C THR A 853 23.44 10.49 21.44
N ILE A 854 23.26 10.26 22.74
CA ILE A 854 22.30 11.01 23.56
C ILE A 854 22.67 12.49 23.64
N TRP A 855 23.94 12.82 23.85
CA TRP A 855 24.40 14.21 23.90
C TRP A 855 24.13 14.97 22.59
N GLU A 856 24.40 14.35 21.43
CA GLU A 856 24.14 14.93 20.11
C GLU A 856 22.64 15.20 19.91
N VAL A 857 21.76 14.27 20.32
CA VAL A 857 20.31 14.45 20.30
C VAL A 857 19.88 15.64 21.16
N TYR A 858 20.44 15.77 22.37
CA TYR A 858 20.11 16.86 23.28
C TYR A 858 20.64 18.22 22.79
N LEU A 859 21.81 18.25 22.16
CA LEU A 859 22.33 19.47 21.53
C LEU A 859 21.45 19.96 20.39
N GLU A 860 21.04 19.04 19.50
CA GLU A 860 20.13 19.38 18.40
C GLU A 860 18.79 19.87 18.95
N ALA A 861 18.21 19.14 19.91
CA ALA A 861 16.97 19.53 20.59
C ALA A 861 17.07 20.90 21.24
N TRP A 862 18.20 21.20 21.91
CA TRP A 862 18.43 22.49 22.55
C TRP A 862 18.55 23.62 21.53
N ALA A 863 19.29 23.41 20.44
CA ALA A 863 19.42 24.39 19.36
C ALA A 863 18.05 24.72 18.73
N VAL A 864 17.21 23.70 18.51
CA VAL A 864 15.84 23.89 18.00
C VAL A 864 14.95 24.59 19.02
N PHE A 865 15.03 24.21 20.30
CA PHE A 865 14.24 24.81 21.38
C PHE A 865 14.61 26.29 21.63
N ALA A 866 15.90 26.63 21.56
CA ALA A 866 16.41 27.98 21.80
C ALA A 866 16.01 28.99 20.72
N GLN A 867 15.71 28.56 19.50
CA GLN A 867 15.32 29.44 18.38
C GLN A 867 13.89 30.03 18.50
N VAL A 868 13.09 29.62 19.49
CA VAL A 868 11.62 29.86 19.52
C VAL A 868 11.16 30.69 20.74
N GLY A 869 12.02 31.43 21.44
CA GLY A 869 11.59 32.23 22.60
C GLY A 869 12.37 33.53 22.84
N PRO A 870 11.75 34.56 23.48
CA PRO A 870 12.40 35.83 23.79
C PRO A 870 13.29 35.74 25.03
N ILE A 871 14.25 36.65 25.05
CA ILE A 871 15.37 36.83 25.98
C ILE A 871 14.88 37.12 27.39
N VAL A 872 15.16 36.24 28.37
CA VAL A 872 15.92 36.54 29.61
C VAL A 872 16.51 35.21 30.15
N ASP A 873 17.84 35.12 30.24
CA ASP A 873 18.63 34.03 30.88
C ASP A 873 18.74 32.63 30.23
N VAL A 874 18.31 32.47 28.98
CA VAL A 874 18.34 31.16 28.26
C VAL A 874 19.63 30.94 27.43
N TYR A 875 20.58 31.87 27.44
CA TYR A 875 21.73 31.84 26.53
C TYR A 875 22.83 30.82 26.82
N GLN A 876 22.73 30.04 27.91
CA GLN A 876 23.65 28.92 28.13
C GLN A 876 22.87 27.70 28.60
N MET A 877 22.99 26.60 27.85
CA MET A 877 22.82 25.25 28.42
C MET A 877 23.61 25.23 29.75
N PRO A 878 23.07 24.68 30.84
CA PRO A 878 23.64 24.85 32.17
C PRO A 878 25.12 24.45 32.15
N ARG A 879 25.99 25.25 32.78
CA ARG A 879 27.43 24.96 32.89
C ARG A 879 27.73 23.69 33.72
N GLY A 880 26.71 23.11 34.35
CA GLY A 880 26.79 21.85 35.10
C GLY A 880 26.31 20.67 34.26
N VAL A 881 26.67 19.45 34.68
CA VAL A 881 26.26 18.22 34.00
C VAL A 881 24.72 18.17 33.92
N PRO A 882 24.13 17.98 32.73
CA PRO A 882 22.70 17.72 32.58
C PRO A 882 22.21 16.56 33.48
N CYS A 883 20.95 16.56 33.93
CA CYS A 883 20.41 15.54 34.85
C CYS A 883 20.41 14.11 34.29
N TRP A 884 20.71 13.94 33.00
CA TRP A 884 20.92 12.67 32.32
C TRP A 884 22.26 11.99 32.63
N LEU A 885 23.22 12.68 33.24
CA LEU A 885 24.54 12.13 33.61
C LEU A 885 24.83 12.16 35.12
N THR A 886 23.92 12.71 35.94
CA THR A 886 24.05 12.68 37.39
C THR A 886 23.43 11.39 37.90
N THR A 887 24.26 10.39 38.23
CA THR A 887 23.81 9.19 38.94
C THR A 887 23.22 9.62 40.29
N ARG A 888 21.95 9.27 40.58
CA ARG A 888 21.39 9.57 41.91
C ARG A 888 22.19 8.79 42.96
N LYS A 889 22.42 9.46 44.09
CA LYS A 889 22.82 8.92 45.41
C LYS A 889 22.65 7.38 45.53
N TYR A 890 23.78 6.70 45.75
CA TYR A 890 23.97 5.42 46.46
C TYR A 890 23.06 4.24 46.05
N VAL A 891 23.61 3.25 45.33
CA VAL A 891 24.10 1.92 45.80
C VAL A 891 24.57 1.14 44.55
N PRO A 892 25.84 0.73 44.42
CA PRO A 892 26.24 -0.21 43.37
C PRO A 892 25.80 -1.64 43.75
N PRO A 893 25.22 -2.47 42.85
CA PRO A 893 25.30 -3.91 43.04
C PRO A 893 26.77 -4.34 42.99
N ASN A 894 27.14 -5.34 43.78
CA ASN A 894 28.53 -5.75 44.01
C ASN A 894 29.26 -6.33 42.76
N ASP A 895 28.58 -6.50 41.60
CA ASP A 895 29.01 -7.47 40.56
C ASP A 895 29.12 -6.94 39.09
N GLY A 896 29.34 -5.63 38.85
CA GLY A 896 29.68 -5.08 37.50
C GLY A 896 28.51 -4.48 36.68
N TRP A 897 28.83 -3.75 35.58
CA TRP A 897 27.84 -3.07 34.71
C TRP A 897 26.88 -4.04 34.01
N SER A 898 27.38 -5.16 33.49
CA SER A 898 26.56 -6.17 32.82
C SER A 898 25.55 -6.81 33.78
N ASN A 899 25.97 -7.07 35.02
CA ASN A 899 25.05 -7.51 36.07
C ASN A 899 24.02 -6.43 36.41
N PHE A 900 24.44 -5.17 36.53
CA PHE A 900 23.50 -4.05 36.74
C PHE A 900 22.44 -3.98 35.65
N VAL A 901 22.82 -3.95 34.36
CA VAL A 901 21.88 -3.92 33.23
C VAL A 901 20.93 -5.10 33.27
N PHE A 902 21.43 -6.30 33.56
CA PHE A 902 20.62 -7.50 33.67
C PHE A 902 19.57 -7.40 34.79
N GLN A 903 19.97 -7.07 36.02
CA GLN A 903 19.06 -6.91 37.15
C GLN A 903 18.09 -5.75 36.92
N HIS A 904 18.57 -4.66 36.32
CA HIS A 904 17.81 -3.45 36.10
C HIS A 904 16.75 -3.62 35.01
N LEU A 905 17.03 -4.28 33.89
CA LEU A 905 16.09 -4.39 32.78
C LEU A 905 15.35 -5.72 32.71
N PHE A 906 16.01 -6.84 33.05
CA PHE A 906 15.54 -8.19 32.70
C PHE A 906 15.14 -9.03 33.92
N ASN A 907 15.89 -8.97 35.01
CA ASN A 907 15.68 -9.79 36.21
C ASN A 907 15.15 -8.98 37.40
N ARG A 908 13.85 -8.65 37.36
CA ARG A 908 13.18 -7.88 38.42
C ARG A 908 12.33 -8.77 39.32
N PRO A 909 12.33 -8.53 40.65
CA PRO A 909 11.52 -9.30 41.59
C PRO A 909 10.00 -9.08 41.44
N SER A 910 9.57 -8.00 40.80
CA SER A 910 8.16 -7.73 40.49
C SER A 910 7.97 -7.33 39.03
N ARG A 911 6.83 -7.74 38.44
CA ARG A 911 6.50 -7.53 37.02
C ARG A 911 6.26 -6.03 36.76
N PRO A 912 7.09 -5.35 35.95
CA PRO A 912 6.87 -3.94 35.64
C PRO A 912 5.63 -3.75 34.74
N ARG A 913 4.98 -2.59 34.79
CA ARG A 913 3.83 -2.28 33.91
C ARG A 913 4.16 -2.29 32.42
N TRP A 914 5.43 -2.15 32.06
CA TRP A 914 5.94 -2.15 30.69
C TRP A 914 6.48 -3.53 30.27
N HIS A 915 6.05 -4.61 30.92
CA HIS A 915 6.53 -5.96 30.65
C HIS A 915 6.29 -6.45 29.20
N GLU A 916 5.40 -5.81 28.45
CA GLU A 916 5.06 -6.15 27.06
C GLU A 916 5.98 -5.49 26.01
N LEU A 917 7.03 -4.76 26.41
CA LEU A 917 7.97 -4.16 25.46
C LEU A 917 8.73 -5.22 24.62
N HIS A 918 9.00 -4.89 23.35
CA HIS A 918 9.54 -5.82 22.35
C HIS A 918 10.87 -6.48 22.76
N PHE A 919 11.85 -5.72 23.26
CA PHE A 919 13.15 -6.27 23.66
C PHE A 919 13.03 -7.29 24.83
N LEU A 920 12.04 -7.12 25.71
CA LEU A 920 11.75 -8.09 26.78
C LEU A 920 11.06 -9.35 26.24
N GLN A 921 10.20 -9.20 25.23
CA GLN A 921 9.59 -10.34 24.55
C GLN A 921 10.66 -11.17 23.83
N LEU A 922 11.61 -10.51 23.13
CA LEU A 922 12.77 -11.17 22.51
C LEU A 922 13.61 -11.93 23.54
N TYR A 923 13.93 -11.31 24.67
CA TYR A 923 14.65 -11.97 25.76
C TYR A 923 13.95 -13.25 26.24
N ARG A 924 12.63 -13.21 26.46
CA ARG A 924 11.87 -14.40 26.87
C ARG A 924 11.80 -15.45 25.78
N SER A 925 11.64 -15.04 24.53
CA SER A 925 11.62 -15.94 23.38
C SER A 925 12.95 -16.69 23.27
N PHE A 926 14.07 -15.97 23.27
CA PHE A 926 15.41 -16.57 23.18
C PHE A 926 15.74 -17.43 24.40
N LYS A 927 15.32 -17.02 25.61
CA LYS A 927 15.42 -17.85 26.81
C LYS A 927 14.66 -19.17 26.65
N LYS A 928 13.45 -19.14 26.09
CA LYS A 928 12.66 -20.35 25.81
C LYS A 928 13.35 -21.25 24.78
N ILE A 929 13.95 -20.68 23.75
CA ILE A 929 14.72 -21.43 22.74
C ILE A 929 15.94 -22.12 23.38
N TRP A 930 16.62 -21.46 24.32
CA TRP A 930 17.80 -21.99 25.01
C TRP A 930 17.53 -23.24 25.87
N ILE A 931 16.27 -23.48 26.28
CA ILE A 931 15.86 -24.64 27.10
C ILE A 931 16.35 -25.96 26.48
N SER A 932 16.51 -26.04 25.15
CA SER A 932 16.96 -27.25 24.46
C SER A 932 18.35 -27.76 24.87
N ILE A 933 19.18 -26.92 25.49
CA ILE A 933 20.52 -27.26 25.99
C ILE A 933 20.67 -27.00 27.51
N ASP A 934 19.56 -26.74 28.21
CA ASP A 934 19.57 -26.51 29.65
C ASP A 934 20.04 -27.80 30.37
N GLY A 935 20.96 -27.67 31.31
CA GLY A 935 21.61 -28.82 32.00
C GLY A 935 22.84 -29.40 31.29
N LEU A 936 22.98 -29.22 29.96
CA LEU A 936 24.21 -29.54 29.22
C LEU A 936 25.21 -28.37 29.21
N ASN A 937 24.72 -27.14 29.38
CA ASN A 937 25.50 -25.92 29.50
C ASN A 937 24.93 -25.04 30.62
N ASN A 938 25.59 -23.91 30.90
CA ASN A 938 25.10 -22.92 31.86
C ASN A 938 23.73 -22.35 31.43
N PRO A 939 22.85 -22.01 32.39
CA PRO A 939 21.57 -21.38 32.10
C PRO A 939 21.70 -20.13 31.21
N PHE A 940 20.68 -19.87 30.39
CA PHE A 940 20.68 -18.71 29.48
C PHE A 940 20.98 -17.40 30.22
N ASP A 941 20.34 -17.21 31.38
CA ASP A 941 20.48 -16.00 32.18
C ASP A 941 21.93 -15.77 32.62
N ASP A 942 22.68 -16.82 32.95
CA ASP A 942 24.07 -16.69 33.36
C ASP A 942 24.98 -16.27 32.21
N LYS A 943 24.74 -16.77 31.00
CA LYS A 943 25.47 -16.35 29.80
C LYS A 943 25.06 -14.93 29.38
N PHE A 944 23.76 -14.67 29.31
CA PHE A 944 23.21 -13.39 28.88
C PHE A 944 23.61 -12.23 29.81
N ARG A 945 23.53 -12.45 31.13
CA ARG A 945 23.94 -11.48 32.17
C ARG A 945 25.39 -11.04 32.03
N ARG A 946 26.27 -11.91 31.54
CA ARG A 946 27.70 -11.61 31.34
C ARG A 946 28.01 -10.87 30.03
N LEU A 947 27.05 -10.79 29.10
CA LEU A 947 27.24 -10.22 27.77
C LEU A 947 26.51 -8.89 27.57
N ILE A 948 25.30 -8.74 28.11
CA ILE A 948 24.39 -7.67 27.72
C ILE A 948 24.91 -6.25 28.00
N GLY A 949 25.72 -6.06 29.06
CA GLY A 949 26.31 -4.75 29.39
C GLY A 949 27.36 -4.27 28.38
N ASN A 950 27.94 -5.16 27.59
CA ASN A 950 28.86 -4.80 26.50
C ASN A 950 28.13 -4.15 25.32
N TYR A 951 26.82 -4.38 25.20
CA TYR A 951 26.00 -3.93 24.07
C TYR A 951 24.98 -2.85 24.44
N ILE A 952 24.64 -2.70 25.71
CA ILE A 952 23.77 -1.62 26.22
C ILE A 952 24.62 -0.70 27.10
N LEU A 953 25.06 0.43 26.53
CA LEU A 953 25.93 1.39 27.21
C LEU A 953 25.17 2.55 27.87
N VAL A 954 23.87 2.68 27.60
CA VAL A 954 23.00 3.67 28.23
C VAL A 954 21.63 3.06 28.51
N THR A 955 21.07 3.28 29.70
CA THR A 955 19.70 2.89 30.03
C THR A 955 18.90 4.03 30.64
N PHE A 956 17.57 4.01 30.54
CA PHE A 956 16.74 4.97 31.28
C PHE A 956 16.85 4.71 32.79
N ASN A 957 16.85 5.78 33.57
CA ASN A 957 16.61 5.66 34.99
C ASN A 957 15.12 5.38 35.22
N ASN A 958 14.76 4.12 35.34
CA ASN A 958 13.37 3.68 35.40
C ASN A 958 13.01 3.19 36.82
N SER A 959 11.73 2.99 37.09
CA SER A 959 11.22 2.45 38.36
C SER A 959 10.25 1.30 38.11
N LEU A 960 9.61 0.77 39.16
CA LEU A 960 8.54 -0.24 39.02
C LEU A 960 7.29 0.32 38.31
N THR A 961 7.03 1.61 38.48
CA THR A 961 5.80 2.27 37.97
C THR A 961 6.02 3.12 36.73
N LYS A 962 7.25 3.55 36.45
CA LYS A 962 7.60 4.41 35.32
C LYS A 962 8.76 3.85 34.51
N GLU A 963 8.60 3.82 33.20
CA GLU A 963 9.63 3.36 32.25
C GLU A 963 10.76 4.38 32.05
N VAL A 964 10.47 5.67 32.18
CA VAL A 964 11.43 6.77 32.03
C VAL A 964 11.34 7.67 33.27
N GLY A 965 12.46 7.86 33.95
CA GLY A 965 12.56 8.73 35.12
C GLY A 965 12.97 10.14 34.73
N THR A 966 12.38 11.12 35.43
CA THR A 966 12.59 12.54 35.19
C THR A 966 13.00 13.26 36.48
N ASN A 967 13.84 14.28 36.36
CA ASN A 967 14.27 15.12 37.48
C ASN A 967 13.32 16.32 37.66
N HIS A 968 12.77 16.45 38.87
CA HIS A 968 11.86 17.52 39.26
C HIS A 968 12.33 18.24 40.53
N THR A 969 13.61 18.15 40.89
CA THR A 969 14.13 18.78 42.11
C THR A 969 13.90 20.30 42.07
N PRO A 970 13.09 20.87 42.98
CA PRO A 970 12.81 22.30 43.03
C PRO A 970 14.09 23.11 43.21
N GLY A 971 14.22 24.24 42.51
CA GLY A 971 15.41 25.09 42.55
C GLY A 971 16.64 24.56 41.79
N SER A 972 16.53 23.40 41.14
CA SER A 972 17.53 22.95 40.16
C SER A 972 17.31 23.60 38.80
N TRP A 973 18.31 23.61 37.91
CA TRP A 973 18.12 24.13 36.54
C TRP A 973 16.99 23.42 35.78
N TYR A 974 16.68 22.16 36.12
CA TYR A 974 15.65 21.36 35.45
C TYR A 974 14.23 21.71 35.89
N ASP A 975 14.09 22.48 36.96
CA ASP A 975 12.82 22.96 37.47
C ASP A 975 12.15 23.86 36.42
N GLY A 976 10.88 23.61 36.13
CA GLY A 976 10.12 24.30 35.08
C GLY A 976 10.57 24.05 33.62
N LYS A 977 11.53 23.14 33.34
CA LYS A 977 11.93 22.77 31.97
C LYS A 977 10.98 21.73 31.35
N PRO A 978 10.89 21.63 30.01
CA PRO A 978 10.08 20.58 29.38
C PRO A 978 10.53 19.17 29.79
N PRO A 979 9.61 18.19 29.90
CA PRO A 979 9.92 16.82 30.35
C PRO A 979 11.05 16.13 29.59
N PHE A 980 11.23 16.44 28.30
CA PHE A 980 12.35 15.93 27.49
C PHE A 980 13.72 16.29 28.10
N PHE A 981 13.90 17.52 28.58
CA PHE A 981 15.15 17.97 29.20
C PHE A 981 15.34 17.47 30.65
N GLN A 982 14.32 16.83 31.22
CA GLN A 982 14.34 16.30 32.58
C GLN A 982 14.67 14.81 32.65
N ILE A 983 14.78 14.10 31.52
CA ILE A 983 15.00 12.64 31.49
C ILE A 983 16.35 12.29 32.15
N GLN A 984 16.34 11.23 32.96
CA GLN A 984 17.50 10.69 33.67
C GLN A 984 17.93 9.36 33.06
N PHE A 985 19.25 9.12 32.98
CA PHE A 985 19.83 7.89 32.40
C PHE A 985 20.90 7.30 33.32
N TRP A 986 21.24 6.05 33.07
CA TRP A 986 22.39 5.33 33.63
C TRP A 986 23.38 5.00 32.51
N ALA A 987 24.67 5.16 32.78
CA ALA A 987 25.76 4.76 31.90
C ALA A 987 26.93 4.21 32.76
N PRO A 988 27.78 3.31 32.23
CA PRO A 988 28.95 2.81 32.95
C PRO A 988 29.96 3.93 33.21
N TYR A 989 30.92 3.71 34.12
CA TYR A 989 31.99 4.66 34.41
C TYR A 989 33.35 4.02 34.69
N PHE A 990 34.39 4.82 34.55
CA PHE A 990 35.77 4.42 34.83
C PHE A 990 36.10 4.60 36.32
N SER A 991 36.23 3.49 37.05
CA SER A 991 36.86 3.47 38.38
C SER A 991 38.35 3.16 38.26
N PRO A 992 39.26 3.85 38.98
CA PRO A 992 40.61 3.32 39.11
C PRO A 992 40.56 1.88 39.69
N PRO A 993 41.50 1.00 39.30
CA PRO A 993 41.60 -0.31 39.92
C PRO A 993 41.80 -0.17 41.44
N PRO A 994 41.30 -1.12 42.25
CA PRO A 994 41.56 -1.13 43.67
C PRO A 994 43.07 -1.17 43.91
N ILE A 995 43.55 -0.31 44.80
CA ILE A 995 44.95 -0.28 45.22
C ILE A 995 45.22 -1.60 45.94
N ASP A 996 46.06 -2.46 45.38
CA ASP A 996 46.62 -3.59 46.12
C ASP A 996 47.79 -3.05 46.96
N PRO A 997 47.71 -3.09 48.30
CA PRO A 997 48.80 -2.65 49.17
C PRO A 997 50.12 -3.41 48.92
N GLN A 998 50.07 -4.60 48.30
CA GLN A 998 51.24 -5.43 48.04
C GLN A 998 52.10 -4.94 46.86
N LEU A 999 51.59 -4.06 46.00
CA LEU A 999 52.28 -3.60 44.79
C LEU A 999 53.20 -2.37 44.99
N GLY A 1000 53.39 -1.89 46.22
CA GLY A 1000 54.39 -0.86 46.54
C GLY A 1000 54.19 0.51 45.87
N MET A 1001 53.08 0.72 45.16
CA MET A 1001 52.77 1.95 44.46
C MET A 1001 52.29 3.02 45.46
N GLN A 1002 53.06 4.10 45.63
CA GLN A 1002 52.60 5.30 46.33
C GLN A 1002 51.29 5.82 45.70
N ILE A 1003 50.46 6.44 46.54
CA ILE A 1003 49.15 7.01 46.23
C ILE A 1003 49.18 7.72 44.88
N ILE A 1004 48.64 7.08 43.84
CA ILE A 1004 48.46 7.73 42.55
C ILE A 1004 47.42 8.84 42.78
N PRO A 1005 47.71 10.12 42.43
CA PRO A 1005 46.70 11.17 42.50
C PRO A 1005 45.46 10.72 41.70
N GLY A 1006 44.26 10.96 42.25
CA GLY A 1006 43.04 10.52 41.59
C GLY A 1006 42.97 11.08 40.16
N PRO A 1007 42.35 10.35 39.20
CA PRO A 1007 42.34 10.78 37.82
C PRO A 1007 41.76 12.20 37.68
N ILE A 1008 42.44 13.02 36.90
CA ILE A 1008 41.93 14.28 36.39
C ILE A 1008 40.91 13.90 35.32
N VAL A 1009 39.63 14.04 35.68
CA VAL A 1009 38.51 13.88 34.77
C VAL A 1009 37.91 15.26 34.57
N ALA A 1010 37.74 15.66 33.32
CA ALA A 1010 37.14 16.95 32.98
C ALA A 1010 35.81 17.13 33.74
N THR A 1011 35.63 18.31 34.38
CA THR A 1011 34.31 18.67 34.90
C THR A 1011 33.33 18.85 33.74
N ALA A 1012 32.02 18.86 33.99
CA ALA A 1012 31.01 19.18 32.96
C ALA A 1012 31.36 20.42 32.14
N ARG A 1013 31.87 21.44 32.85
CA ARG A 1013 32.24 22.74 32.32
C ARG A 1013 33.46 22.62 31.43
N ASP A 1014 34.52 21.96 31.92
CA ASP A 1014 35.75 21.74 31.15
C ASP A 1014 35.45 20.88 29.92
N PHE A 1015 34.62 19.86 30.08
CA PHE A 1015 34.17 18.99 29.00
C PHE A 1015 33.43 19.78 27.92
N HIS A 1016 32.42 20.57 28.29
CA HIS A 1016 31.65 21.36 27.32
C HIS A 1016 32.53 22.39 26.60
N GLN A 1017 33.44 23.05 27.32
CA GLN A 1017 34.39 24.00 26.74
C GLN A 1017 35.36 23.33 25.77
N ARG A 1018 35.94 22.19 26.15
CA ARG A 1018 36.89 21.44 25.33
C ARG A 1018 36.21 20.78 24.13
N ALA A 1019 35.01 20.23 24.30
CA ALA A 1019 34.20 19.67 23.23
C ALA A 1019 33.76 20.75 22.24
N SER A 1020 33.25 21.88 22.72
CA SER A 1020 32.90 23.04 21.86
C SER A 1020 34.13 23.56 21.11
N ALA A 1021 35.29 23.62 21.77
CA ALA A 1021 36.54 23.99 21.12
C ALA A 1021 36.91 22.96 20.03
N CYS A 1022 36.86 21.66 20.31
CA CYS A 1022 37.07 20.62 19.30
C CYS A 1022 36.12 20.75 18.11
N PHE A 1023 34.81 20.91 18.34
CA PHE A 1023 33.81 21.06 17.27
C PHE A 1023 34.01 22.32 16.42
N GLN A 1024 34.53 23.41 16.98
CA GLN A 1024 34.89 24.61 16.21
C GLN A 1024 36.16 24.41 15.39
N LEU A 1025 37.13 23.66 15.90
CA LEU A 1025 38.40 23.40 15.23
C LEU A 1025 38.27 22.32 14.14
N TRP A 1026 37.32 21.39 14.30
CA TRP A 1026 37.16 20.19 13.49
C TRP A 1026 36.93 20.44 11.99
N PRO A 1027 35.95 21.26 11.54
CA PRO A 1027 35.67 21.44 10.12
C PRO A 1027 36.83 22.11 9.37
N ARG A 1028 37.61 22.94 10.07
CA ARG A 1028 38.79 23.62 9.52
C ARG A 1028 39.93 22.63 9.26
N ILE A 1029 40.14 21.67 10.15
CA ILE A 1029 41.17 20.63 9.99
C ILE A 1029 40.75 19.59 8.95
N MET A 1030 39.47 19.21 8.91
CA MET A 1030 38.93 18.26 7.94
C MET A 1030 38.78 18.84 6.51
N SER A 1031 39.07 20.14 6.30
CA SER A 1031 39.03 20.82 5.00
C SER A 1031 40.43 21.30 4.62
N PRO A 1032 41.28 20.47 3.98
CA PRO A 1032 42.72 20.74 3.82
C PRO A 1032 43.01 22.08 3.12
N GLN A 1033 42.18 22.46 2.15
CA GLN A 1033 42.37 23.65 1.31
C GLN A 1033 42.46 24.95 2.11
N ARG A 1034 41.53 25.20 3.05
CA ARG A 1034 41.53 26.43 3.88
C ARG A 1034 42.67 26.45 4.90
N LEU A 1035 43.13 25.29 5.34
CA LEU A 1035 44.24 25.19 6.28
C LEU A 1035 45.58 25.34 5.56
N HIS A 1036 45.68 25.00 4.28
CA HIS A 1036 46.90 25.16 3.47
C HIS A 1036 47.23 26.64 3.18
N GLU A 1037 46.24 27.53 3.21
CA GLU A 1037 46.40 28.98 2.98
C GLU A 1037 46.86 29.76 4.23
N SER A 1038 46.77 29.18 5.43
CA SER A 1038 47.19 29.84 6.69
C SER A 1038 48.72 29.91 6.86
N SER A 1039 49.23 30.72 7.81
CA SER A 1039 50.67 30.72 8.12
C SER A 1039 51.14 29.43 8.82
N HIS A 1040 52.42 29.08 8.71
CA HIS A 1040 53.02 27.89 9.35
C HIS A 1040 52.76 27.82 10.87
N THR A 1041 52.87 28.95 11.55
CA THR A 1041 52.64 29.08 13.00
C THR A 1041 51.17 28.90 13.36
N GLU A 1042 50.26 29.45 12.54
CA GLU A 1042 48.83 29.28 12.75
C GLU A 1042 48.39 27.83 12.54
N LYS A 1043 48.81 27.17 11.45
CA LYS A 1043 48.48 25.75 11.19
C LYS A 1043 48.95 24.86 12.34
N THR A 1044 50.20 25.05 12.77
CA THR A 1044 50.80 24.28 13.88
C THR A 1044 50.04 24.50 15.18
N ASN A 1045 49.70 25.75 15.53
CA ASN A 1045 48.93 26.05 16.74
C ASN A 1045 47.50 25.50 16.68
N PHE A 1046 46.86 25.56 15.51
CA PHE A 1046 45.50 25.06 15.31
C PHE A 1046 45.43 23.54 15.48
N CYS A 1047 46.34 22.81 14.82
CA CYS A 1047 46.46 21.36 14.94
C CYS A 1047 46.85 20.93 16.35
N LYS A 1048 47.83 21.60 16.98
CA LYS A 1048 48.23 21.34 18.38
C LYS A 1048 47.04 21.50 19.33
N LYS A 1049 46.29 22.60 19.19
CA LYS A 1049 45.13 22.91 20.05
C LYS A 1049 43.99 21.91 19.84
N ALA A 1050 43.75 21.43 18.63
CA ALA A 1050 42.75 20.41 18.35
C ALA A 1050 43.12 19.06 18.97
N LEU A 1051 44.36 18.61 18.79
CA LEU A 1051 44.86 17.36 19.39
C LEU A 1051 44.84 17.44 20.93
N GLN A 1052 45.27 18.56 21.52
CA GLN A 1052 45.26 18.73 22.97
C GLN A 1052 43.84 18.75 23.56
N ASN A 1053 42.87 19.40 22.90
CA ASN A 1053 41.48 19.36 23.35
C ASN A 1053 40.89 17.96 23.21
N ILE A 1054 41.23 17.21 22.15
CA ILE A 1054 40.71 15.84 22.00
C ILE A 1054 41.35 14.88 22.99
N ILE A 1055 42.66 14.96 23.22
CA ILE A 1055 43.34 14.16 24.25
C ILE A 1055 42.68 14.39 25.60
N ALA A 1056 42.42 15.64 25.97
CA ALA A 1056 41.74 16.00 27.21
C ALA A 1056 40.28 15.52 27.31
N LEU A 1057 39.67 15.11 26.19
CA LEU A 1057 38.33 14.49 26.13
C LEU A 1057 38.40 12.95 26.12
N VAL A 1058 39.55 12.35 25.83
CA VAL A 1058 39.74 10.88 25.82
C VAL A 1058 40.10 10.41 27.23
N GLY A 1059 39.07 10.02 27.98
CA GLY A 1059 39.22 9.30 29.25
C GLY A 1059 39.84 10.11 30.41
N PRO A 1060 40.05 9.48 31.58
CA PRO A 1060 40.77 10.06 32.72
C PRO A 1060 42.29 10.23 32.44
N HIS A 1061 42.89 11.33 32.90
CA HIS A 1061 44.34 11.59 32.82
C HIS A 1061 44.98 11.62 34.21
N TRP A 1062 46.29 11.38 34.31
CA TRP A 1062 47.05 11.51 35.54
C TRP A 1062 48.17 12.54 35.38
N SER A 1063 48.25 13.50 36.30
CA SER A 1063 49.35 14.45 36.33
C SER A 1063 50.59 13.79 36.94
N CYS A 1064 51.68 13.73 36.21
CA CYS A 1064 53.02 13.57 36.76
C CYS A 1064 53.70 14.94 36.68
N GLU A 1065 54.40 15.36 37.73
CA GLU A 1065 54.98 16.71 37.85
C GLU A 1065 56.15 16.97 36.88
N THR A 1066 56.49 16.06 35.96
CA THR A 1066 57.78 16.07 35.25
C THR A 1066 57.75 15.90 33.73
N ASP A 1067 56.60 15.90 33.04
CA ASP A 1067 56.57 15.84 31.55
C ASP A 1067 55.44 16.65 30.90
N ASP A 1068 55.73 17.23 29.73
CA ASP A 1068 54.84 18.06 28.88
C ASP A 1068 53.74 17.25 28.14
N LEU A 1069 53.66 15.93 28.37
CA LEU A 1069 52.67 15.02 27.78
C LEU A 1069 51.84 14.35 28.89
N PRO A 1070 50.50 14.33 28.80
CA PRO A 1070 49.66 13.77 29.84
C PRO A 1070 49.81 12.24 29.92
N ASN A 1071 50.31 11.71 31.03
CA ASN A 1071 50.35 10.27 31.27
C ASN A 1071 48.93 9.70 31.35
N THR A 1072 48.56 8.92 30.34
CA THR A 1072 47.32 8.14 30.34
C THR A 1072 47.71 6.74 30.80
N LEU A 1073 47.38 6.35 32.04
CA LEU A 1073 47.64 5.00 32.52
C LEU A 1073 46.93 4.00 31.61
N LEU A 1074 47.69 3.02 31.09
CA LEU A 1074 47.12 2.03 30.19
C LEU A 1074 46.06 1.20 30.93
N TRP A 1075 44.82 1.20 30.43
CA TRP A 1075 43.74 0.36 30.94
C TRP A 1075 43.94 -1.08 30.47
N GLY A 1076 44.86 -1.75 31.15
CA GLY A 1076 45.30 -3.10 30.85
C GLY A 1076 46.31 -3.61 31.86
N ILE A 1077 46.11 -3.33 33.16
CA ILE A 1077 46.85 -4.06 34.20
C ILE A 1077 46.03 -5.30 34.53
N SER A 1078 46.45 -6.40 33.91
CA SER A 1078 46.04 -7.74 34.31
C SER A 1078 46.31 -7.94 35.81
N CYS A 1079 45.28 -7.95 36.65
CA CYS A 1079 45.39 -8.61 37.94
C CYS A 1079 45.52 -10.11 37.68
N GLN A 1080 46.76 -10.61 37.69
CA GLN A 1080 47.06 -12.02 37.44
C GLN A 1080 46.42 -12.97 38.49
N SER A 1081 45.85 -12.45 39.58
CA SER A 1081 45.30 -13.23 40.70
C SER A 1081 43.84 -13.68 40.56
N HIS A 1082 43.08 -13.24 39.54
CA HIS A 1082 41.68 -13.68 39.33
C HIS A 1082 41.41 -14.18 37.91
N ARG A 1083 42.36 -14.92 37.33
CA ARG A 1083 42.12 -15.71 36.12
C ARG A 1083 41.34 -16.97 36.46
N GLN A 1084 40.01 -16.95 36.29
CA GLN A 1084 39.22 -18.15 35.99
C GLN A 1084 37.80 -17.78 35.49
N GLY A 1085 37.72 -17.38 34.21
CA GLY A 1085 36.45 -17.27 33.48
C GLY A 1085 36.57 -16.46 32.18
N PRO A 1086 35.98 -16.89 31.05
CA PRO A 1086 36.08 -16.20 29.74
C PRO A 1086 35.16 -14.96 29.60
N TYR A 1087 34.76 -14.33 30.70
CA TYR A 1087 33.80 -13.21 30.70
C TYR A 1087 34.28 -12.11 31.65
N GLU A 1088 35.15 -11.23 31.18
CA GLU A 1088 35.55 -10.04 31.94
C GLU A 1088 34.57 -8.89 31.67
N ASP A 1089 33.86 -8.42 32.69
CA ASP A 1089 33.12 -7.15 32.64
C ASP A 1089 34.13 -6.02 32.86
N HIS A 1090 34.51 -5.36 31.77
CA HIS A 1090 35.53 -4.29 31.81
C HIS A 1090 35.02 -2.98 32.45
N PHE A 1091 33.71 -2.86 32.72
CA PHE A 1091 33.09 -1.67 33.29
C PHE A 1091 32.67 -1.89 34.75
N ARG A 1092 33.36 -1.24 35.70
CA ARG A 1092 33.03 -1.31 37.15
C ARG A 1092 31.99 -0.24 37.55
N LEU A 1093 31.40 -0.37 38.75
CA LEU A 1093 30.35 0.50 39.35
C LEU A 1093 30.89 1.47 40.44
N PRO A 1094 30.22 2.64 40.70
CA PRO A 1094 30.74 3.77 41.51
C PRO A 1094 31.44 3.37 42.80
N LEU A 1095 32.65 3.90 43.05
CA LEU A 1095 33.30 3.77 44.36
C LEU A 1095 32.35 4.35 45.44
N PRO A 1096 32.16 3.68 46.58
CA PRO A 1096 31.33 4.23 47.64
C PRO A 1096 31.88 5.59 48.10
N ALA A 1097 31.01 6.56 48.41
CA ALA A 1097 31.45 7.91 48.79
C ALA A 1097 32.29 7.94 50.09
N SER A 1098 32.33 6.85 50.85
CA SER A 1098 33.24 6.64 51.98
C SER A 1098 34.72 6.52 51.56
N TYR A 1099 35.00 6.10 50.32
CA TYR A 1099 36.36 5.96 49.77
C TYR A 1099 36.90 7.25 49.12
N VAL A 1100 36.14 8.36 49.19
CA VAL A 1100 36.50 9.65 48.58
C VAL A 1100 36.76 10.67 49.69
N LYS A 1101 37.98 11.23 49.74
CA LYS A 1101 38.36 12.33 50.65
C LYS A 1101 37.37 13.50 50.55
N GLY A 1102 37.11 14.16 51.69
CA GLY A 1102 36.11 15.24 51.83
C GLY A 1102 36.20 16.33 50.77
N ASP A 1103 37.42 16.80 50.50
CA ASP A 1103 37.69 17.91 49.56
C ASP A 1103 37.35 17.58 48.09
N TYR A 1104 37.14 16.30 47.76
CA TYR A 1104 36.91 15.81 46.40
C TYR A 1104 35.53 15.19 46.18
N ARG A 1105 34.64 15.21 47.20
CA ARG A 1105 33.30 14.61 47.11
C ARG A 1105 32.44 15.31 46.07
N GLU A 1106 32.30 16.63 46.11
CA GLU A 1106 31.40 17.36 45.20
C GLU A 1106 31.89 17.33 43.74
N THR A 1107 33.21 17.31 43.52
CA THR A 1107 33.84 17.33 42.19
C THR A 1107 33.81 15.98 41.47
N LYS A 1108 33.81 14.84 42.20
CA LYS A 1108 33.76 13.49 41.61
C LYS A 1108 32.33 12.96 41.39
N ILE A 1109 31.34 13.42 42.16
CA ILE A 1109 29.94 12.96 42.08
C ILE A 1109 29.21 13.50 40.83
N CYS A 1110 29.74 14.57 40.20
CA CYS A 1110 29.15 15.24 39.06
C CYS A 1110 29.95 15.07 37.75
N ARG A 1111 30.56 13.91 37.48
CA ARG A 1111 31.37 13.73 36.25
C ARG A 1111 30.68 12.80 35.25
N PRO A 1112 30.62 13.14 33.94
CA PRO A 1112 30.15 12.24 32.89
C PRO A 1112 31.00 10.98 32.86
N THR A 1113 30.38 9.83 32.58
CA THR A 1113 31.08 8.57 32.81
C THR A 1113 31.48 7.77 31.58
N ILE A 1114 30.92 8.05 30.40
CA ILE A 1114 31.57 7.75 29.11
C ILE A 1114 31.16 8.83 28.12
N ILE A 1115 32.03 9.80 27.84
CA ILE A 1115 31.97 10.51 26.55
C ILE A 1115 33.37 10.41 25.97
N LEU A 1116 33.60 9.33 25.23
CA LEU A 1116 34.78 9.19 24.39
C LEU A 1116 34.39 9.72 23.01
N PRO A 1117 35.21 10.53 22.34
CA PRO A 1117 35.19 10.49 20.88
C PRO A 1117 35.47 9.04 20.46
N THR A 1118 34.65 8.49 19.55
CA THR A 1118 34.87 7.13 19.03
C THR A 1118 36.32 6.97 18.55
N ARG A 1119 36.88 5.75 18.62
CA ARG A 1119 38.20 5.43 18.03
C ARG A 1119 38.34 6.03 16.62
N ASN A 1120 37.28 5.93 15.83
CA ASN A 1120 37.23 6.45 14.47
C ASN A 1120 37.39 7.97 14.43
N ASN A 1121 36.83 8.72 15.38
CA ASN A 1121 36.99 10.17 15.46
C ASN A 1121 38.43 10.54 15.85
N VAL A 1122 39.01 9.90 16.87
CA VAL A 1122 40.38 10.21 17.31
C VAL A 1122 41.40 9.90 16.21
N ILE A 1123 41.24 8.75 15.53
CA ILE A 1123 42.11 8.36 14.42
C ILE A 1123 41.88 9.24 13.19
N ALA A 1124 40.63 9.55 12.82
CA ALA A 1124 40.35 10.45 11.69
C ALA A 1124 40.92 11.85 11.91
N LEU A 1125 40.89 12.39 13.14
CA LEU A 1125 41.53 13.67 13.42
C LEU A 1125 43.06 13.58 13.34
N ALA A 1126 43.65 12.51 13.87
CA ALA A 1126 45.09 12.29 13.80
C ALA A 1126 45.56 12.18 12.34
N GLU A 1127 44.85 11.42 11.51
CA GLU A 1127 45.10 11.28 10.06
C GLU A 1127 44.90 12.59 9.31
N ALA A 1128 43.84 13.35 9.63
CA ALA A 1128 43.59 14.65 9.02
C ALA A 1128 44.69 15.66 9.36
N VAL A 1129 45.16 15.69 10.62
CA VAL A 1129 46.29 16.53 11.02
C VAL A 1129 47.58 16.08 10.32
N GLU A 1130 47.83 14.78 10.20
CA GLU A 1130 49.00 14.22 9.50
C GLU A 1130 49.02 14.58 8.01
N SER A 1131 47.84 14.72 7.39
CA SER A 1131 47.72 15.15 5.98
C SER A 1131 48.09 16.62 5.73
N VAL A 1132 48.35 17.42 6.77
CA VAL A 1132 48.74 18.84 6.64
C VAL A 1132 50.27 18.96 6.54
N SER A 1133 50.77 19.49 5.42
CA SER A 1133 52.20 19.74 5.22
C SER A 1133 52.72 20.93 6.03
N GLY A 1134 53.96 20.85 6.54
CA GLY A 1134 54.64 21.97 7.23
C GLY A 1134 54.16 22.20 8.66
N LEU A 1135 54.01 21.13 9.44
CA LEU A 1135 53.67 21.20 10.87
C LEU A 1135 54.93 21.25 11.73
N GLY A 1136 54.89 22.02 12.82
CA GLY A 1136 55.97 22.08 13.79
C GLY A 1136 56.22 20.74 14.51
N VAL A 1137 57.48 20.52 14.90
CA VAL A 1137 58.00 19.27 15.52
C VAL A 1137 57.17 18.79 16.72
N GLY A 1138 56.60 19.69 17.51
CA GLY A 1138 55.76 19.34 18.67
C GLY A 1138 54.43 18.67 18.32
N VAL A 1139 53.84 18.96 17.16
CA VAL A 1139 52.61 18.30 16.68
C VAL A 1139 52.94 16.94 16.08
N LEU A 1140 54.04 16.86 15.33
CA LEU A 1140 54.53 15.61 14.74
C LEU A 1140 54.96 14.59 15.80
N LYS A 1141 55.46 15.02 16.96
CA LYS A 1141 55.73 14.14 18.11
C LYS A 1141 54.46 13.66 18.83
N LEU A 1142 53.37 14.42 18.77
CA LEU A 1142 52.12 14.11 19.47
C LEU A 1142 51.30 13.03 18.73
N LEU A 1143 51.41 12.94 17.40
CA LEU A 1143 50.66 11.98 16.57
C LEU A 1143 51.02 10.51 16.86
N PRO A 1144 52.31 10.10 16.88
CA PRO A 1144 52.70 8.73 17.26
C PRO A 1144 52.27 8.40 18.69
N TRP A 1145 52.44 9.34 19.63
CA TRP A 1145 52.01 9.15 21.02
C TRP A 1145 50.49 8.95 21.13
N ILE A 1146 49.67 9.71 20.39
CA ILE A 1146 48.21 9.48 20.34
C ILE A 1146 47.90 8.08 19.81
N ARG A 1147 48.58 7.63 18.76
CA ARG A 1147 48.37 6.29 18.19
C ARG A 1147 48.83 5.18 19.15
N GLU A 1148 49.90 5.41 19.91
CA GLU A 1148 50.45 4.45 20.87
C GLU A 1148 49.62 4.41 22.17
N ALA A 1149 49.42 5.57 22.82
CA ALA A 1149 48.72 5.70 24.09
C ALA A 1149 47.20 5.54 24.00
N LEU A 1150 46.58 5.91 22.87
CA LEU A 1150 45.13 5.78 22.65
C LEU A 1150 44.76 4.65 21.67
N GLY A 1151 45.72 4.10 20.91
CA GLY A 1151 45.46 3.00 19.96
C GLY A 1151 45.91 1.62 20.44
N ASN A 1152 47.02 1.51 21.21
CA ASN A 1152 47.61 0.28 21.78
C ASN A 1152 47.33 -1.02 21.00
N GLY A 1153 47.79 -1.09 19.73
CA GLY A 1153 47.62 -2.29 18.89
C GLY A 1153 46.18 -2.76 18.65
N GLY A 1154 45.18 -1.92 18.95
CA GLY A 1154 43.75 -2.25 18.90
C GLY A 1154 43.14 -2.80 20.19
N GLN A 1155 43.87 -2.88 21.31
CA GLN A 1155 43.42 -3.60 22.52
C GLN A 1155 42.96 -2.75 23.71
N GLN A 1156 43.22 -1.45 23.76
CA GLN A 1156 42.96 -0.68 24.99
C GLN A 1156 41.64 0.11 25.02
N TYR A 1157 40.74 -0.13 24.07
CA TYR A 1157 39.33 0.22 24.19
C TYR A 1157 38.50 -0.90 23.58
N THR A 1158 38.30 -2.01 24.30
CA THR A 1158 37.36 -3.09 23.92
C THR A 1158 35.89 -2.65 24.03
N ILE A 1159 35.61 -1.35 23.84
CA ILE A 1159 34.26 -0.81 23.82
C ILE A 1159 33.73 -1.00 22.40
N LEU A 1160 32.83 -1.96 22.25
CA LEU A 1160 32.17 -2.20 20.98
C LEU A 1160 31.35 -0.95 20.61
N SER A 1161 31.52 -0.49 19.39
CA SER A 1161 30.71 0.60 18.81
C SER A 1161 29.59 0.09 17.92
N HIS A 1162 29.66 -1.20 17.54
CA HIS A 1162 28.75 -1.83 16.60
C HIS A 1162 28.33 -3.23 17.06
N LEU A 1163 27.16 -3.66 16.59
CA LEU A 1163 26.60 -5.00 16.71
C LEU A 1163 26.91 -5.76 15.42
N ASP A 1164 27.84 -6.70 15.46
CA ASP A 1164 28.48 -7.34 14.31
C ASP A 1164 27.99 -8.77 14.03
N GLU A 1165 27.44 -9.49 15.02
CA GLU A 1165 27.05 -10.89 14.87
C GLU A 1165 25.94 -11.07 13.82
N LYS A 1166 25.01 -10.12 13.70
CA LYS A 1166 23.98 -10.15 12.66
C LYS A 1166 24.57 -10.10 11.25
N GLN A 1167 25.63 -9.31 11.04
CA GLN A 1167 26.32 -9.26 9.74
C GLN A 1167 27.03 -10.59 9.43
N LYS A 1168 27.73 -11.16 10.41
CA LYS A 1168 28.39 -12.49 10.30
C LYS A 1168 27.41 -13.63 10.00
N VAL A 1169 26.13 -13.43 10.29
CA VAL A 1169 25.04 -14.38 10.01
C VAL A 1169 24.44 -14.18 8.62
N VAL A 1170 24.33 -12.93 8.19
CA VAL A 1170 23.63 -12.55 6.95
C VAL A 1170 24.56 -12.55 5.74
N GLU A 1171 25.87 -12.35 5.90
CA GLU A 1171 26.84 -12.45 4.80
C GLU A 1171 27.16 -13.93 4.48
N PRO A 1172 26.75 -14.45 3.31
CA PRO A 1172 27.07 -15.81 2.94
C PRO A 1172 28.56 -15.92 2.57
N ASN A 1173 29.24 -16.96 3.07
CA ASN A 1173 30.47 -17.43 2.43
C ASN A 1173 30.12 -17.80 0.98
N ALA A 1174 30.69 -17.07 0.02
CA ALA A 1174 30.25 -17.02 -1.38
C ALA A 1174 30.29 -18.36 -2.15
N HIS A 1175 30.77 -19.45 -1.56
CA HIS A 1175 31.06 -20.70 -2.26
C HIS A 1175 30.29 -21.94 -1.73
N SER A 1176 29.41 -21.81 -0.72
CA SER A 1176 28.67 -22.98 -0.18
C SER A 1176 27.37 -22.70 0.58
N ALA A 1177 26.65 -21.61 0.26
CA ALA A 1177 25.39 -21.30 0.93
C ALA A 1177 24.22 -22.17 0.38
N SER A 1178 23.51 -22.88 1.26
CA SER A 1178 22.26 -23.58 0.90
C SER A 1178 21.19 -22.61 0.37
N LEU A 1179 20.25 -23.09 -0.45
CA LEU A 1179 19.16 -22.28 -1.01
C LEU A 1179 18.39 -21.51 0.06
N LEU A 1180 18.18 -22.11 1.24
CA LEU A 1180 17.49 -21.49 2.35
C LEU A 1180 18.26 -20.28 2.90
N ARG A 1181 19.59 -20.39 3.01
CA ARG A 1181 20.43 -19.25 3.41
C ARG A 1181 20.40 -18.14 2.35
N ARG A 1182 20.43 -18.51 1.07
CA ARG A 1182 20.29 -17.55 -0.04
C ARG A 1182 18.99 -16.77 0.10
N PHE A 1183 17.86 -17.44 0.26
CA PHE A 1183 16.56 -16.82 0.48
C PHE A 1183 16.52 -15.89 1.70
N LEU A 1184 16.93 -16.39 2.87
CA LEU A 1184 16.90 -15.66 4.15
C LEU A 1184 17.82 -14.42 4.17
N SER A 1185 18.79 -14.34 3.26
CA SER A 1185 19.73 -13.21 3.11
C SER A 1185 19.28 -12.16 2.08
N GLN A 1186 18.23 -12.43 1.29
CA GLN A 1186 17.78 -11.52 0.23
C GLN A 1186 17.12 -10.26 0.81
N LYS A 1187 17.71 -9.11 0.52
CA LYS A 1187 17.17 -7.79 0.91
C LYS A 1187 16.25 -7.16 -0.14
N ASN A 1188 16.48 -7.53 -1.40
CA ASN A 1188 15.73 -7.04 -2.55
C ASN A 1188 15.23 -8.24 -3.36
N PRO A 1189 14.12 -8.09 -4.11
CA PRO A 1189 13.69 -9.10 -5.07
C PRO A 1189 14.79 -9.44 -6.08
N PRO A 1190 14.94 -10.71 -6.48
CA PRO A 1190 15.99 -11.15 -7.40
C PRO A 1190 15.80 -10.58 -8.82
N GLN A 1191 16.84 -9.96 -9.38
CA GLN A 1191 16.84 -9.42 -10.75
C GLN A 1191 18.27 -9.46 -11.33
N ARG A 1192 18.40 -9.62 -12.65
CA ARG A 1192 19.67 -9.74 -13.36
C ARG A 1192 19.94 -8.53 -14.26
N LEU A 1193 21.15 -7.98 -14.22
CA LEU A 1193 21.57 -6.91 -15.13
C LEU A 1193 21.95 -7.49 -16.50
N ILE A 1194 21.44 -6.88 -17.57
CA ILE A 1194 21.77 -7.21 -18.96
C ILE A 1194 22.35 -5.96 -19.65
N SER A 1195 23.52 -6.11 -20.25
CA SER A 1195 24.12 -5.14 -21.17
C SER A 1195 23.48 -5.25 -22.55
N GLU A 1196 23.14 -4.12 -23.17
CA GLU A 1196 22.75 -4.08 -24.59
C GLU A 1196 23.93 -4.60 -25.44
N ASP A 1197 23.86 -5.85 -25.87
CA ASP A 1197 24.74 -6.37 -26.92
C ASP A 1197 24.06 -6.16 -28.27
N ASN A 1198 24.81 -5.71 -29.27
CA ASN A 1198 24.33 -5.27 -30.60
C ASN A 1198 23.82 -6.43 -31.48
N GLY A 1199 22.79 -7.13 -31.04
CA GLY A 1199 22.11 -8.17 -31.81
C GLY A 1199 20.63 -7.84 -31.97
N ARG A 1200 20.25 -7.30 -33.13
CA ARG A 1200 18.85 -7.20 -33.55
C ARG A 1200 18.28 -8.60 -33.77
N GLU A 1201 17.71 -9.21 -32.74
CA GLU A 1201 16.65 -10.21 -32.90
C GLU A 1201 15.34 -9.64 -32.34
N ASN A 1202 14.43 -9.35 -33.27
CA ASN A 1202 13.10 -8.78 -33.05
C ASN A 1202 12.19 -9.76 -32.29
N ASN A 1203 12.33 -9.84 -30.97
CA ASN A 1203 11.33 -10.43 -30.07
C ASN A 1203 11.31 -9.74 -28.69
N SER A 1204 11.50 -8.41 -28.65
CA SER A 1204 11.39 -7.62 -27.43
C SER A 1204 10.15 -6.74 -27.46
N GLU A 1205 9.16 -7.09 -26.64
CA GLU A 1205 8.16 -6.12 -26.19
C GLU A 1205 8.88 -5.03 -25.38
N ASP A 1206 9.22 -3.93 -26.05
CA ASP A 1206 9.73 -2.73 -25.40
C ASP A 1206 8.61 -2.10 -24.56
N ILE A 1207 8.64 -2.31 -23.26
CA ILE A 1207 7.62 -1.82 -22.33
C ILE A 1207 8.08 -0.51 -21.68
N GLU A 1208 7.26 0.53 -21.82
CA GLU A 1208 7.40 1.84 -21.16
C GLU A 1208 7.56 1.75 -19.63
N PRO A 1209 8.27 2.71 -18.99
CA PRO A 1209 8.60 2.68 -17.56
C PRO A 1209 7.38 2.51 -16.64
N GLU A 1210 7.57 1.72 -15.57
CA GLU A 1210 6.54 1.34 -14.57
C GLU A 1210 5.88 2.53 -13.83
N ASP A 1211 6.44 3.74 -13.90
CA ASP A 1211 5.95 4.91 -13.14
C ASP A 1211 4.81 5.72 -13.83
N GLY A 1212 4.22 5.16 -14.90
CA GLY A 1212 3.22 5.81 -15.75
C GLY A 1212 1.79 5.30 -15.67
N LEU A 1213 1.53 4.12 -15.09
CA LEU A 1213 0.17 3.58 -14.99
C LEU A 1213 -0.43 3.91 -13.62
N SER A 1214 -1.45 4.76 -13.68
CA SER A 1214 -2.27 5.22 -12.58
C SER A 1214 -2.64 4.10 -11.61
N SER A 1215 -2.49 4.41 -10.31
CA SER A 1215 -3.12 3.66 -9.24
C SER A 1215 -4.63 3.63 -9.48
N ILE A 1216 -5.13 2.52 -10.00
CA ILE A 1216 -6.46 2.06 -9.63
C ILE A 1216 -6.27 1.51 -8.21
N ASP A 1217 -6.36 2.40 -7.22
CA ASP A 1217 -6.42 2.04 -5.80
C ASP A 1217 -7.74 1.30 -5.59
N TRP A 1218 -7.66 0.01 -5.24
CA TRP A 1218 -8.74 -0.76 -4.62
C TRP A 1218 -8.56 -0.79 -3.11
N SER A 1219 -8.13 0.33 -2.53
CA SER A 1219 -7.93 0.48 -1.09
C SER A 1219 -8.42 1.85 -0.65
N ASP A 1220 -9.71 1.94 -0.33
CA ASP A 1220 -10.21 2.91 0.62
C ASP A 1220 -9.79 2.42 2.02
N ASP A 1221 -8.68 2.98 2.52
CA ASP A 1221 -8.48 3.13 3.95
C ASP A 1221 -8.55 4.65 4.19
N ASP A 1222 -9.63 5.05 4.85
CA ASP A 1222 -9.82 6.38 5.42
C ASP A 1222 -8.65 6.69 6.37
N SER A 1223 -7.85 7.67 5.98
CA SER A 1223 -7.15 8.51 6.94
C SER A 1223 -7.00 9.90 6.36
N ASP A 1224 -7.96 10.76 6.67
CA ASP A 1224 -7.77 12.19 6.66
C ASP A 1224 -6.61 12.57 7.58
N LEU A 1225 -5.67 13.36 7.05
CA LEU A 1225 -5.31 14.68 7.59
C LEU A 1225 -4.23 15.32 6.70
N ALA A 1226 -4.70 16.30 5.92
CA ALA A 1226 -4.01 17.51 5.47
C ALA A 1226 -2.48 17.48 5.32
N LEU A 1227 -2.01 17.62 4.08
CA LEU A 1227 -0.83 18.43 3.72
C LEU A 1227 -0.96 18.82 2.25
N GLU A 1228 -1.59 19.97 2.00
CA GLU A 1228 -1.28 20.77 0.82
C GLU A 1228 0.17 21.24 0.93
N VAL A 1229 0.89 21.01 -0.17
CA VAL A 1229 2.34 21.06 -0.33
C VAL A 1229 2.90 22.47 -0.13
N ILE A 1230 3.92 22.57 0.71
CA ILE A 1230 5.26 22.86 0.19
C ILE A 1230 5.98 21.53 0.00
#